data_AF-D4LC58-F1
#
_entry.id   AF-D4LC58-F1
#
_cell.length_a   1.000
_cell.length_b   1.000
_cell.length_c   1.000
_cell.angle_alpha   90.00
_cell.angle_beta   90.00
_cell.angle_gamma   90.00
#
_symmetry.space_group_name_H-M   'P 1'
#
loop_
_entity.id
_entity.type
_entity.pdbx_description
1 polymer ?
#
loop_
_entity_poly.entity_id
_entity_poly.type
_entity_poly.pdbx_seq_one_letter_code
_entity_poly.pdbx_strand_id
1 'polypeptide(L)'
;MKKRKLTAAMLSVAMLAGSITQLPAATTASAADIAIEDFSLADLTMTDAYTVNAFSKEVEYLLSFDTDRLLCGFRENAKLDTKGAKRYAGWENTLIAGHSVGHYLTAVAQAYQNPTLTAAQRSALEGKIKALLDGMRVCQQNSKGKPGFLWAGQIKNANNVEVQFDLVEQGKTNIINESWVPWYTMHKIVQGLVDVYNATGNETAKTIASDLGDWTYNRASKWSAQTHNTVLSIEYGGMNDCLYELYEITGKDTHAVAAHYFDETNLHEAVLKGGRNVLTNKHANTTIPKFIGALKRYIVLDGKTVNGEKIDASRYLEYAEAFWDMVTTHHTYITGGNSEWEHFGEDDILDKERTNCNCETCNSYNMLKLSRELFKITGDRKYMDFYEGTYYNSILSSQNPESGMTTYFQPMATGYFKVYSSPYDSFWCCTGSGMESFTKLGDTMYMHSGNTLYVNMYQSSVLNWEDQKVKITQDSNIPESDTAKFTIDGSGSLDFRFRIPSWKAGKMTIAVNGTKYTYKTVNDYAQVTGDFKTGDVISVTIPAEVVAYNLPDNKAVYGFKYGPVVLSAELGTENMEKSSTGMWVTIPKDPIGSSQNITISKEGQSVTSFMAEINDHLVKDKNSLKFTLNDTSQKLTFTPHYQQYQQRYGIYWKFLSNGTVIEEKPPRAKVSVSDTVQPGYGQYEGDDLHAMVEINSVGVTNDSTYRYAKAGGSFKYQMAVDPDAPMTVLQVTFRKEDNGKPIVITAGNSILFDGVLNYEGKGDTYNVKLLIPQDVIEASLKTVQANDTEYSVIDIGFSGKDGKDSARVCDFIYMNAVKPVYEFDSSVAYFVDCGDQDTTTATGSDKFGLYNCLTEQLYGADEVTGAEWGLIDDATDQYNGSSKGGGLYTANTWCNESAPADGADKSSSFRYTKNQYENNIDRHIDYAFSLPNGKYTVEMAFADPWNCSKNPTVYANYGKDDQTVVAKNCATDGTAVKGSVTVTDGKLTLNFRSEDKAINVSYIKISFDGKTTLPAASLKGDVNQDGKIDAKDAAALRDYLLIKTKTLAAPANADINGDGKLNAVDLALLKRLAK
;
A
#
# COMPACT_ATOMS: atom_id res chain seq x y z
N MET A 1 24.51 -39.93 24.31
CA MET A 1 25.75 -40.71 24.56
C MET A 1 26.54 -40.84 23.25
N LYS A 2 27.79 -40.37 23.24
CA LYS A 2 28.92 -40.62 22.32
C LYS A 2 28.71 -40.62 20.79
N LYS A 3 29.24 -39.55 20.18
CA LYS A 3 29.73 -39.44 18.78
C LYS A 3 30.68 -40.58 18.40
N ARG A 4 30.62 -41.03 17.14
CA ARG A 4 31.77 -41.62 16.43
C ARG A 4 31.89 -41.00 15.04
N LYS A 5 33.06 -40.38 14.80
CA LYS A 5 33.58 -39.98 13.50
C LYS A 5 34.15 -41.21 12.79
N LEU A 6 34.02 -41.27 11.47
CA LEU A 6 34.95 -41.97 10.60
C LEU A 6 35.17 -41.12 9.34
N THR A 7 36.41 -40.70 9.17
CA THR A 7 36.97 -40.06 7.98
C THR A 7 37.56 -41.14 7.08
N ALA A 8 37.28 -41.09 5.78
CA ALA A 8 38.07 -41.75 4.74
C ALA A 8 38.20 -40.79 3.56
N ALA A 9 39.44 -40.58 3.13
CA ALA A 9 39.85 -39.69 2.05
C ALA A 9 39.83 -40.42 0.70
N MET A 10 39.53 -39.70 -0.39
CA MET A 10 40.12 -39.94 -1.72
C MET A 10 40.11 -38.65 -2.54
N LEU A 11 41.26 -38.33 -3.14
CA LEU A 11 41.46 -37.22 -4.07
C LEU A 11 41.34 -37.73 -5.52
N SER A 12 40.48 -37.04 -6.30
CA SER A 12 40.63 -36.58 -7.71
C SER A 12 40.93 -37.57 -8.87
N VAL A 13 40.12 -37.54 -9.95
CA VAL A 13 40.24 -36.67 -11.17
C VAL A 13 39.14 -36.96 -12.22
N ALA A 14 38.44 -35.89 -12.61
CA ALA A 14 37.70 -35.48 -13.83
C ALA A 14 37.23 -36.47 -14.93
N MET A 15 35.94 -36.36 -15.33
CA MET A 15 35.50 -35.87 -16.65
C MET A 15 33.97 -35.60 -16.74
N LEU A 16 33.66 -34.39 -17.22
CA LEU A 16 32.45 -33.80 -17.83
C LEU A 16 31.10 -34.55 -17.84
N ALA A 17 30.09 -33.93 -17.22
CA ALA A 17 28.69 -33.89 -17.68
C ALA A 17 28.03 -32.58 -17.19
N GLY A 18 27.26 -31.94 -18.07
CA GLY A 18 26.83 -30.53 -17.99
C GLY A 18 26.05 -30.13 -16.73
N SER A 19 26.43 -28.97 -16.20
CA SER A 19 25.77 -28.33 -15.07
C SER A 19 24.82 -27.25 -15.60
N ILE A 20 23.53 -27.56 -15.56
CA ILE A 20 22.44 -26.57 -15.62
C ILE A 20 22.56 -25.77 -14.31
N THR A 21 23.13 -24.57 -14.37
CA THR A 21 23.17 -23.68 -13.21
C THR A 21 21.80 -23.05 -13.03
N GLN A 22 21.13 -23.46 -11.95
CA GLN A 22 19.91 -22.86 -11.41
C GLN A 22 20.07 -21.35 -11.26
N LEU A 23 19.05 -20.62 -11.72
CA LEU A 23 18.83 -19.21 -11.43
C LEU A 23 18.85 -18.99 -9.90
N PRO A 24 19.40 -17.86 -9.41
CA PRO A 24 19.25 -17.51 -8.01
C PRO A 24 17.78 -17.18 -7.74
N ALA A 25 17.24 -17.75 -6.67
CA ALA A 25 15.91 -17.44 -6.19
C ALA A 25 15.79 -15.93 -5.93
N ALA A 26 14.67 -15.36 -6.39
CA ALA A 26 14.25 -14.03 -6.00
C ALA A 26 14.35 -13.90 -4.48
N THR A 27 14.88 -12.77 -4.01
CA THR A 27 14.91 -12.43 -2.59
C THR A 27 13.47 -12.30 -2.10
N THR A 28 12.90 -13.42 -1.67
CA THR A 28 11.85 -13.45 -0.66
C THR A 28 12.33 -12.55 0.46
N ALA A 29 11.58 -11.49 0.77
CA ALA A 29 11.75 -10.79 2.03
C ALA A 29 11.89 -11.87 3.10
N SER A 30 12.99 -11.87 3.84
CA SER A 30 13.16 -12.76 4.98
C SER A 30 11.94 -12.52 5.88
N ALA A 31 10.96 -13.42 5.83
CA ALA A 31 9.88 -13.53 6.79
C ALA A 31 10.54 -13.80 8.14
N ALA A 32 10.97 -12.74 8.80
CA ALA A 32 11.57 -12.80 10.10
C ALA A 32 10.43 -13.07 11.09
N ASP A 33 10.13 -14.33 11.38
CA ASP A 33 9.43 -14.82 12.60
C ASP A 33 8.30 -13.92 13.18
N ILE A 34 7.48 -13.23 12.37
CA ILE A 34 6.28 -12.54 12.88
C ILE A 34 5.11 -13.52 12.73
N ALA A 35 4.74 -14.19 13.82
CA ALA A 35 3.50 -14.96 13.88
C ALA A 35 2.35 -14.01 14.24
N ILE A 36 1.76 -13.34 13.25
CA ILE A 36 0.54 -12.54 13.46
C ILE A 36 -0.66 -13.49 13.54
N GLU A 37 -1.43 -13.35 14.61
CA GLU A 37 -2.58 -14.17 14.94
C GLU A 37 -3.86 -13.33 15.02
N ASP A 38 -4.98 -14.00 14.75
CA ASP A 38 -6.31 -13.42 14.84
C ASP A 38 -6.83 -13.46 16.28
N PHE A 39 -7.63 -12.47 16.66
CA PHE A 39 -8.49 -12.59 17.83
C PHE A 39 -9.72 -13.46 17.54
N SER A 40 -10.28 -14.09 18.58
CA SER A 40 -11.58 -14.74 18.44
C SER A 40 -12.67 -13.70 18.21
N LEU A 41 -13.73 -14.08 17.47
CA LEU A 41 -14.96 -13.28 17.38
C LEU A 41 -15.60 -13.02 18.76
N ALA A 42 -15.30 -13.83 19.76
CA ALA A 42 -15.75 -13.63 21.14
C ALA A 42 -15.04 -12.48 21.86
N ASP A 43 -13.82 -12.13 21.43
CA ASP A 43 -12.97 -11.15 22.10
C ASP A 43 -13.33 -9.71 21.75
N LEU A 44 -14.02 -9.51 20.62
CA LEU A 44 -14.28 -8.20 20.05
C LEU A 44 -15.77 -7.86 20.02
N THR A 45 -16.10 -6.65 20.50
CA THR A 45 -17.43 -6.06 20.40
C THR A 45 -17.40 -4.82 19.52
N MET A 46 -18.14 -4.82 18.41
CA MET A 46 -18.39 -3.61 17.63
C MET A 46 -19.30 -2.66 18.43
N THR A 47 -19.00 -1.37 18.45
CA THR A 47 -19.83 -0.34 19.12
C THR A 47 -20.27 0.78 18.19
N ASP A 48 -19.76 0.81 16.96
CA ASP A 48 -20.26 1.69 15.91
C ASP A 48 -21.72 1.36 15.53
N ALA A 49 -22.58 2.38 15.51
CA ALA A 49 -24.02 2.19 15.36
C ALA A 49 -24.41 1.52 14.02
N TYR A 50 -23.67 1.79 12.95
CA TYR A 50 -23.97 1.22 11.63
C TYR A 50 -23.70 -0.29 11.61
N THR A 51 -22.53 -0.70 12.09
CA THR A 51 -22.15 -2.13 12.14
C THR A 51 -22.91 -2.92 13.20
N VAL A 52 -23.26 -2.31 14.34
CA VAL A 52 -24.15 -2.91 15.33
C VAL A 52 -25.53 -3.20 14.72
N ASN A 53 -26.10 -2.25 13.96
CA ASN A 53 -27.35 -2.47 13.25
C ASN A 53 -27.22 -3.58 12.19
N ALA A 54 -26.15 -3.55 11.39
CA ALA A 54 -25.89 -4.53 10.34
C ALA A 54 -25.81 -5.97 10.89
N PHE A 55 -25.07 -6.16 11.99
CA PHE A 55 -25.02 -7.44 12.69
C PHE A 55 -26.38 -7.86 13.26
N SER A 56 -27.11 -6.93 13.88
CA SER A 56 -28.45 -7.21 14.44
C SER A 56 -29.42 -7.70 13.36
N LYS A 57 -29.42 -7.06 12.18
CA LYS A 57 -30.25 -7.46 11.04
C LYS A 57 -29.91 -8.84 10.52
N GLU A 58 -28.62 -9.17 10.48
CA GLU A 58 -28.17 -10.50 10.09
C GLU A 58 -28.61 -11.56 11.10
N VAL A 59 -28.45 -11.31 12.41
CA VAL A 59 -28.91 -12.25 13.46
C VAL A 59 -30.43 -12.46 13.40
N GLU A 60 -31.22 -11.41 13.18
CA GLU A 60 -32.67 -11.52 12.97
C GLU A 60 -33.00 -12.42 11.78
N TYR A 61 -32.27 -12.26 10.67
CA TYR A 61 -32.44 -13.08 9.48
C TYR A 61 -32.05 -14.54 9.73
N LEU A 62 -30.90 -14.82 10.33
CA LEU A 62 -30.45 -16.18 10.65
C LEU A 62 -31.42 -16.91 11.59
N LEU A 63 -32.04 -16.19 12.53
CA LEU A 63 -33.03 -16.75 13.45
C LEU A 63 -34.37 -17.04 12.78
N SER A 64 -34.71 -16.35 11.69
CA SER A 64 -35.99 -16.52 10.99
C SER A 64 -36.09 -17.80 10.16
N PHE A 65 -34.95 -18.42 9.83
CA PHE A 65 -34.92 -19.66 9.04
C PHE A 65 -35.64 -20.83 9.72
N ASP A 66 -36.41 -21.57 8.93
CA ASP A 66 -37.04 -22.83 9.33
C ASP A 66 -36.05 -23.98 9.11
N THR A 67 -35.63 -24.59 10.22
CA THR A 67 -34.66 -25.69 10.23
C THR A 67 -35.16 -26.93 9.47
N ASP A 68 -36.46 -27.24 9.49
CA ASP A 68 -36.99 -28.39 8.75
C ASP A 68 -37.00 -28.12 7.24
N ARG A 69 -37.14 -26.86 6.81
CA ARG A 69 -36.97 -26.47 5.40
C ARG A 69 -35.52 -26.54 4.94
N LEU A 70 -34.57 -26.13 5.78
CA LEU A 70 -33.13 -26.30 5.51
C LEU A 70 -32.73 -27.78 5.38
N LEU A 71 -33.33 -28.66 6.19
CA LEU A 71 -33.10 -30.12 6.11
C LEU A 71 -33.85 -30.83 4.99
N CYS A 72 -34.82 -30.15 4.36
CA CYS A 72 -35.78 -30.78 3.45
C CYS A 72 -35.07 -31.55 2.33
N GLY A 73 -34.12 -30.91 1.63
CA GLY A 73 -33.43 -31.54 0.51
C GLY A 73 -32.55 -32.73 0.91
N PHE A 74 -31.89 -32.65 2.08
CA PHE A 74 -31.10 -33.75 2.62
C PHE A 74 -31.98 -34.96 2.95
N ARG A 75 -33.15 -34.74 3.56
CA ARG A 75 -34.11 -35.79 3.91
C ARG A 75 -34.70 -36.47 2.68
N GLU A 76 -35.11 -35.69 1.68
CA GLU A 76 -35.61 -36.22 0.40
C GLU A 76 -34.59 -37.17 -0.25
N ASN A 77 -33.33 -36.72 -0.31
CA ASN A 77 -32.24 -37.49 -0.94
C ASN A 77 -31.91 -38.77 -0.15
N ALA A 78 -32.04 -38.73 1.18
CA ALA A 78 -31.90 -39.87 2.08
C ALA A 78 -33.17 -40.76 2.18
N LYS A 79 -34.27 -40.43 1.48
CA LYS A 79 -35.59 -41.10 1.59
C LYS A 79 -36.17 -41.09 3.02
N LEU A 80 -35.97 -40.00 3.74
CA LEU A 80 -36.51 -39.77 5.07
C LEU A 80 -37.72 -38.83 5.01
N ASP A 81 -38.57 -38.85 6.03
CA ASP A 81 -39.74 -37.97 6.15
C ASP A 81 -39.28 -36.51 6.27
N THR A 82 -39.80 -35.63 5.41
CA THR A 82 -39.53 -34.18 5.43
C THR A 82 -40.30 -33.44 6.53
N LYS A 83 -41.17 -34.13 7.28
CA LYS A 83 -42.08 -33.57 8.29
C LYS A 83 -43.06 -32.54 7.71
N GLY A 84 -43.43 -32.71 6.43
CA GLY A 84 -44.28 -31.78 5.71
C GLY A 84 -43.59 -30.48 5.27
N ALA A 85 -42.30 -30.30 5.57
CA ALA A 85 -41.53 -29.15 5.10
C ALA A 85 -41.32 -29.21 3.58
N LYS A 86 -41.25 -28.03 2.97
CA LYS A 86 -40.93 -27.83 1.57
C LYS A 86 -39.60 -27.08 1.46
N ARG A 87 -38.84 -27.37 0.40
CA ARG A 87 -37.62 -26.64 0.06
C ARG A 87 -37.87 -25.13 0.05
N TYR A 88 -36.82 -24.38 0.36
CA TYR A 88 -36.76 -22.96 0.06
C TYR A 88 -36.82 -22.73 -1.46
N ALA A 89 -37.30 -21.56 -1.89
CA ALA A 89 -37.40 -21.23 -3.32
C ALA A 89 -36.03 -20.82 -3.88
N GLY A 90 -36.00 -20.25 -5.09
CA GLY A 90 -34.75 -19.88 -5.75
C GLY A 90 -33.83 -21.08 -5.99
N TRP A 91 -32.52 -20.89 -5.81
CA TRP A 91 -31.50 -21.90 -6.10
C TRP A 91 -31.54 -23.09 -5.14
N GLU A 92 -32.04 -22.92 -3.91
CA GLU A 92 -32.24 -24.02 -2.95
C GLU A 92 -33.34 -25.02 -3.36
N ASN A 93 -34.07 -24.74 -4.45
CA ASN A 93 -34.95 -25.70 -5.11
C ASN A 93 -34.40 -26.21 -6.45
N THR A 94 -33.09 -26.29 -6.62
CA THR A 94 -32.44 -26.71 -7.88
C THR A 94 -31.31 -27.71 -7.65
N LEU A 95 -30.45 -27.92 -8.66
CA LEU A 95 -29.32 -28.84 -8.60
C LEU A 95 -28.24 -28.41 -7.59
N ILE A 96 -28.08 -27.11 -7.33
CA ILE A 96 -27.07 -26.55 -6.40
C ILE A 96 -27.51 -26.52 -4.92
N ALA A 97 -28.74 -26.95 -4.62
CA ALA A 97 -29.29 -26.84 -3.26
C ALA A 97 -28.40 -27.51 -2.19
N GLY A 98 -28.36 -26.90 -1.01
CA GLY A 98 -27.43 -27.23 0.06
C GLY A 98 -26.27 -26.24 0.18
N HIS A 99 -25.95 -25.49 -0.88
CA HIS A 99 -24.87 -24.50 -0.83
C HIS A 99 -25.18 -23.39 0.19
N SER A 100 -26.42 -22.89 0.22
CA SER A 100 -26.83 -21.85 1.17
C SER A 100 -26.94 -22.40 2.58
N VAL A 101 -27.23 -23.70 2.74
CA VAL A 101 -27.22 -24.36 4.05
C VAL A 101 -25.79 -24.46 4.60
N GLY A 102 -24.81 -24.71 3.74
CA GLY A 102 -23.39 -24.65 4.12
C GLY A 102 -22.98 -23.26 4.61
N HIS A 103 -23.27 -22.23 3.83
CA HIS A 103 -23.07 -20.83 4.23
C HIS A 103 -23.81 -20.47 5.54
N TYR A 104 -25.04 -20.94 5.70
CA TYR A 104 -25.82 -20.73 6.92
C TYR A 104 -25.12 -21.31 8.14
N LEU A 105 -24.54 -22.52 8.05
CA LEU A 105 -23.79 -23.14 9.14
C LEU A 105 -22.58 -22.28 9.57
N THR A 106 -21.82 -21.77 8.60
CA THR A 106 -20.72 -20.83 8.86
C THR A 106 -21.22 -19.55 9.55
N ALA A 107 -22.28 -18.93 9.02
CA ALA A 107 -22.82 -17.69 9.57
C ALA A 107 -23.37 -17.86 10.99
N VAL A 108 -24.08 -18.94 11.29
CA VAL A 108 -24.56 -19.19 12.67
C VAL A 108 -23.42 -19.55 13.62
N ALA A 109 -22.35 -20.21 13.15
CA ALA A 109 -21.15 -20.48 13.94
C ALA A 109 -20.41 -19.18 14.30
N GLN A 110 -20.30 -18.25 13.35
CA GLN A 110 -19.72 -16.92 13.56
C GLN A 110 -20.59 -16.08 14.50
N ALA A 111 -21.89 -15.99 14.23
CA ALA A 111 -22.84 -15.27 15.08
C ALA A 111 -22.85 -15.82 16.51
N TYR A 112 -22.83 -17.14 16.69
CA TYR A 112 -22.83 -17.80 18.01
C TYR A 112 -21.68 -17.32 18.89
N GLN A 113 -20.50 -17.02 18.32
CA GLN A 113 -19.35 -16.56 19.09
C GLN A 113 -19.50 -15.11 19.57
N ASN A 114 -20.24 -14.27 18.84
CA ASN A 114 -20.28 -12.83 19.06
C ASN A 114 -20.78 -12.45 20.47
N PRO A 115 -20.03 -11.63 21.23
CA PRO A 115 -20.32 -11.33 22.63
C PRO A 115 -21.59 -10.48 22.83
N THR A 116 -22.10 -9.82 21.79
CA THR A 116 -23.29 -8.96 21.88
C THR A 116 -24.62 -9.72 21.88
N LEU A 117 -24.62 -11.01 21.54
CA LEU A 117 -25.84 -11.82 21.55
C LEU A 117 -26.44 -11.92 22.95
N THR A 118 -27.76 -11.73 23.03
CA THR A 118 -28.50 -12.08 24.24
C THR A 118 -28.45 -13.60 24.48
N ALA A 119 -28.58 -14.02 25.74
CA ALA A 119 -28.63 -15.44 26.10
C ALA A 119 -29.73 -16.22 25.33
N ALA A 120 -30.87 -15.56 25.07
CA ALA A 120 -31.97 -16.14 24.30
C ALA A 120 -31.60 -16.35 22.82
N GLN A 121 -30.98 -15.35 22.18
CA GLN A 121 -30.52 -15.48 20.78
C GLN A 121 -29.43 -16.56 20.66
N ARG A 122 -28.45 -16.56 21.56
CA ARG A 122 -27.38 -17.58 21.58
C ARG A 122 -27.94 -18.99 21.72
N SER A 123 -28.85 -19.20 22.67
CA SER A 123 -29.52 -20.50 22.87
C SER A 123 -30.38 -20.90 21.66
N ALA A 124 -31.05 -19.95 21.01
CA ALA A 124 -31.84 -20.23 19.81
C ALA A 124 -30.96 -20.64 18.61
N LEU A 125 -29.83 -19.96 18.39
CA LEU A 125 -28.85 -20.34 17.36
C LEU A 125 -28.25 -21.71 17.65
N GLU A 126 -27.84 -21.97 18.89
CA GLU A 126 -27.35 -23.29 19.31
C GLU A 126 -28.37 -24.40 19.06
N GLY A 127 -29.65 -24.15 19.38
CA GLY A 127 -30.75 -25.06 19.11
C GLY A 127 -30.91 -25.36 17.61
N LYS A 128 -30.80 -24.34 16.75
CA LYS A 128 -30.84 -24.51 15.29
C LYS A 128 -29.63 -25.29 14.76
N ILE A 129 -28.42 -24.97 15.21
CA ILE A 129 -27.19 -25.71 14.88
C ILE A 129 -27.38 -27.18 15.24
N LYS A 130 -27.77 -27.47 16.48
CA LYS A 130 -27.96 -28.84 16.96
C LYS A 130 -29.00 -29.59 16.11
N ALA A 131 -30.16 -28.98 15.87
CA ALA A 131 -31.22 -29.61 15.08
C ALA A 131 -30.79 -29.89 13.64
N LEU A 132 -30.02 -28.99 13.02
CA LEU A 132 -29.43 -29.19 11.69
C LEU A 132 -28.44 -30.36 11.70
N LEU A 133 -27.48 -30.36 12.61
CA LEU A 133 -26.46 -31.40 12.69
C LEU A 133 -27.06 -32.78 12.96
N ASP A 134 -28.00 -32.89 13.91
CA ASP A 134 -28.69 -34.14 14.21
C ASP A 134 -29.43 -34.65 12.96
N GLY A 135 -30.15 -33.76 12.25
CA GLY A 135 -30.85 -34.10 11.03
C GLY A 135 -29.93 -34.51 9.89
N MET A 136 -28.86 -33.77 9.65
CA MET A 136 -27.83 -34.07 8.66
C MET A 136 -27.13 -35.40 8.95
N ARG A 137 -26.83 -35.69 10.22
CA ARG A 137 -26.21 -36.96 10.60
C ARG A 137 -27.11 -38.15 10.26
N VAL A 138 -28.40 -38.06 10.58
CA VAL A 138 -29.36 -39.11 10.22
C VAL A 138 -29.45 -39.26 8.70
N CYS A 139 -29.44 -38.16 7.93
CA CYS A 139 -29.45 -38.22 6.47
C CYS A 139 -28.19 -38.91 5.91
N GLN A 140 -27.00 -38.55 6.42
CA GLN A 140 -25.71 -39.12 6.01
C GLN A 140 -25.61 -40.63 6.31
N GLN A 141 -26.18 -41.07 7.45
CA GLN A 141 -26.26 -42.50 7.78
C GLN A 141 -27.21 -43.29 6.87
N ASN A 142 -28.08 -42.61 6.12
CA ASN A 142 -29.05 -43.19 5.20
C ASN A 142 -28.75 -42.87 3.71
N SER A 143 -27.46 -42.68 3.38
CA SER A 143 -26.97 -42.25 2.06
C SER A 143 -27.06 -43.28 0.91
N LYS A 144 -27.99 -44.25 1.00
CA LYS A 144 -28.28 -45.26 -0.03
C LYS A 144 -27.04 -46.04 -0.53
N GLY A 145 -26.23 -46.54 0.40
CA GLY A 145 -25.08 -47.38 0.07
C GLY A 145 -23.84 -46.60 -0.38
N LYS A 146 -23.79 -45.29 -0.11
CA LYS A 146 -22.62 -44.42 -0.32
C LYS A 146 -22.10 -43.91 1.03
N PRO A 147 -21.32 -44.70 1.77
CA PRO A 147 -20.87 -44.35 3.11
C PRO A 147 -20.29 -42.93 3.18
N GLY A 148 -20.72 -42.16 4.17
CA GLY A 148 -20.27 -40.78 4.43
C GLY A 148 -20.85 -39.68 3.53
N PHE A 149 -21.55 -40.03 2.44
CA PHE A 149 -22.13 -39.05 1.53
C PHE A 149 -23.33 -38.30 2.14
N LEU A 150 -23.38 -36.98 1.94
CA LEU A 150 -24.49 -36.10 2.35
C LEU A 150 -24.77 -35.07 1.23
N TRP A 151 -26.04 -34.91 0.85
CA TRP A 151 -26.40 -34.06 -0.29
C TRP A 151 -27.83 -33.53 -0.23
N ALA A 152 -28.04 -32.25 -0.58
CA ALA A 152 -29.37 -31.64 -0.66
C ALA A 152 -29.84 -31.30 -2.07
N GLY A 153 -28.92 -31.15 -3.04
CA GLY A 153 -29.25 -30.83 -4.43
C GLY A 153 -30.29 -31.79 -5.02
N GLN A 154 -31.14 -31.30 -5.91
CA GLN A 154 -32.13 -32.18 -6.56
C GLN A 154 -31.44 -33.36 -7.27
N ILE A 155 -31.95 -34.57 -7.05
CA ILE A 155 -31.43 -35.80 -7.65
C ILE A 155 -32.39 -36.25 -8.77
N LYS A 156 -31.95 -36.18 -10.02
CA LYS A 156 -32.74 -36.60 -11.19
C LYS A 156 -32.84 -38.12 -11.33
N ASN A 157 -31.87 -38.87 -10.82
CA ASN A 157 -31.89 -40.34 -10.77
C ASN A 157 -31.86 -40.83 -9.32
N ALA A 158 -33.02 -41.15 -8.75
CA ALA A 158 -33.14 -41.53 -7.33
C ALA A 158 -32.35 -42.79 -6.91
N ASN A 159 -31.86 -43.59 -7.89
CA ASN A 159 -31.03 -44.77 -7.70
C ASN A 159 -29.51 -44.45 -7.72
N ASN A 160 -29.12 -43.26 -8.17
CA ASN A 160 -27.74 -42.80 -8.14
C ASN A 160 -27.67 -41.41 -7.48
N VAL A 161 -27.35 -41.39 -6.19
CA VAL A 161 -27.30 -40.14 -5.42
C VAL A 161 -26.08 -39.27 -5.74
N GLU A 162 -25.07 -39.82 -6.40
CA GLU A 162 -23.84 -39.11 -6.78
C GLU A 162 -23.88 -38.59 -8.23
N VAL A 163 -25.03 -38.70 -8.92
CA VAL A 163 -25.13 -38.50 -10.37
C VAL A 163 -24.57 -37.16 -10.87
N GLN A 164 -24.70 -36.08 -10.10
CA GLN A 164 -24.16 -34.78 -10.48
C GLN A 164 -22.62 -34.77 -10.53
N PHE A 165 -21.97 -35.51 -9.62
CA PHE A 165 -20.52 -35.66 -9.60
C PHE A 165 -20.04 -36.54 -10.76
N ASP A 166 -20.78 -37.63 -11.06
CA ASP A 166 -20.47 -38.50 -12.21
C ASP A 166 -20.55 -37.73 -13.54
N LEU A 167 -21.49 -36.79 -13.65
CA LEU A 167 -21.68 -35.97 -14.85
C LEU A 167 -20.58 -34.91 -15.00
N VAL A 168 -20.17 -34.26 -13.91
CA VAL A 168 -19.05 -33.30 -13.92
C VAL A 168 -17.75 -33.97 -14.32
N GLU A 169 -17.49 -35.20 -13.86
CA GLU A 169 -16.34 -36.00 -14.27
C GLU A 169 -16.34 -36.38 -15.76
N GLN A 170 -17.49 -36.26 -16.43
CA GLN A 170 -17.66 -36.42 -17.88
C GLN A 170 -17.69 -35.08 -18.63
N GLY A 171 -17.51 -33.95 -17.94
CA GLY A 171 -17.59 -32.60 -18.52
C GLY A 171 -19.02 -32.12 -18.82
N LYS A 172 -20.03 -32.75 -18.22
CA LYS A 172 -21.45 -32.40 -18.42
C LYS A 172 -21.95 -31.45 -17.35
N THR A 173 -22.20 -30.21 -17.73
CA THR A 173 -22.42 -29.06 -16.82
C THR A 173 -23.67 -28.26 -17.14
N ASN A 174 -24.62 -28.80 -17.92
CA ASN A 174 -25.90 -28.12 -18.09
C ASN A 174 -26.61 -28.00 -16.73
N ILE A 175 -26.69 -26.76 -16.23
CA ILE A 175 -27.21 -26.42 -14.90
C ILE A 175 -28.70 -26.75 -14.69
N ILE A 176 -29.45 -27.02 -15.76
CA ILE A 176 -30.89 -27.32 -15.70
C ILE A 176 -31.15 -28.82 -15.57
N ASN A 177 -30.42 -29.65 -16.33
CA ASN A 177 -30.73 -31.08 -16.44
C ASN A 177 -29.55 -32.04 -16.24
N GLU A 178 -28.32 -31.55 -16.14
CA GLU A 178 -27.12 -32.36 -15.91
C GLU A 178 -26.56 -32.14 -14.50
N SER A 179 -25.85 -31.02 -14.28
CA SER A 179 -25.13 -30.75 -13.04
C SER A 179 -24.93 -29.26 -12.85
N TRP A 180 -25.02 -28.79 -11.61
CA TRP A 180 -24.75 -27.39 -11.26
C TRP A 180 -23.73 -27.34 -10.11
N VAL A 181 -22.45 -27.18 -10.49
CA VAL A 181 -21.28 -26.94 -9.62
C VAL A 181 -21.31 -27.73 -8.29
N PRO A 182 -21.39 -29.08 -8.35
CA PRO A 182 -21.60 -29.90 -7.16
C PRO A 182 -20.42 -29.87 -6.17
N TRP A 183 -19.19 -29.67 -6.67
CA TRP A 183 -18.02 -29.51 -5.82
C TRP A 183 -18.02 -28.17 -5.07
N TYR A 184 -18.52 -27.08 -5.66
CA TYR A 184 -18.74 -25.82 -4.94
C TYR A 184 -19.72 -26.01 -3.77
N THR A 185 -20.82 -26.73 -4.00
CA THR A 185 -21.82 -27.01 -2.98
C THR A 185 -21.24 -27.89 -1.87
N MET A 186 -20.47 -28.93 -2.23
CA MET A 186 -19.78 -29.78 -1.28
C MET A 186 -18.81 -28.96 -0.41
N HIS A 187 -18.06 -28.03 -1.02
CA HIS A 187 -17.19 -27.11 -0.29
C HIS A 187 -17.96 -26.36 0.80
N LYS A 188 -19.12 -25.75 0.49
CA LYS A 188 -19.89 -24.99 1.49
C LYS A 188 -20.37 -25.88 2.64
N ILE A 189 -20.82 -27.09 2.34
CA ILE A 189 -21.28 -28.04 3.37
C ILE A 189 -20.11 -28.43 4.28
N VAL A 190 -18.96 -28.80 3.71
CA VAL A 190 -17.78 -29.18 4.50
C VAL A 190 -17.28 -28.02 5.34
N GLN A 191 -17.11 -26.83 4.75
CA GLN A 191 -16.64 -25.64 5.47
C GLN A 191 -17.59 -25.27 6.61
N GLY A 192 -18.90 -25.20 6.37
CA GLY A 192 -19.87 -24.88 7.41
C GLY A 192 -19.86 -25.86 8.59
N LEU A 193 -19.62 -27.16 8.34
CA LEU A 193 -19.46 -28.14 9.41
C LEU A 193 -18.15 -27.97 10.18
N VAL A 194 -17.05 -27.64 9.48
CA VAL A 194 -15.75 -27.33 10.10
C VAL A 194 -15.87 -26.08 10.98
N ASP A 195 -16.49 -25.01 10.47
CA ASP A 195 -16.69 -23.75 11.20
C ASP A 195 -17.54 -23.96 12.46
N VAL A 196 -18.60 -24.76 12.38
CA VAL A 196 -19.40 -25.12 13.55
C VAL A 196 -18.58 -25.89 14.57
N TYR A 197 -17.73 -26.84 14.17
CA TYR A 197 -16.84 -27.53 15.10
C TYR A 197 -15.84 -26.56 15.73
N ASN A 198 -15.19 -25.70 14.96
CA ASN A 198 -14.24 -24.71 15.46
C ASN A 198 -14.89 -23.74 16.46
N ALA A 199 -16.14 -23.33 16.20
CA ALA A 199 -16.87 -22.40 17.06
C ALA A 199 -17.45 -23.03 18.34
N THR A 200 -17.77 -24.33 18.32
CA THR A 200 -18.61 -24.96 19.39
C THR A 200 -18.02 -26.23 20.00
N GLY A 201 -16.99 -26.82 19.39
CA GLY A 201 -16.47 -28.15 19.75
C GLY A 201 -17.44 -29.30 19.46
N ASN A 202 -18.46 -29.09 18.61
CA ASN A 202 -19.49 -30.09 18.36
C ASN A 202 -18.95 -31.28 17.52
N GLU A 203 -18.70 -32.40 18.20
CA GLU A 203 -18.18 -33.64 17.58
C GLU A 203 -19.06 -34.23 16.49
N THR A 204 -20.39 -33.99 16.51
CA THR A 204 -21.28 -34.42 15.42
C THR A 204 -20.92 -33.69 14.13
N ALA A 205 -20.62 -32.39 14.19
CA ALA A 205 -20.22 -31.62 13.01
C ALA A 205 -18.91 -32.15 12.42
N LYS A 206 -17.89 -32.35 13.26
CA LYS A 206 -16.61 -32.95 12.87
C LYS A 206 -16.76 -34.34 12.28
N THR A 207 -17.63 -35.18 12.86
CA THR A 207 -17.90 -36.53 12.35
C THR A 207 -18.52 -36.48 10.95
N ILE A 208 -19.54 -35.63 10.74
CA ILE A 208 -20.17 -35.50 9.42
C ILE A 208 -19.15 -35.00 8.39
N ALA A 209 -18.36 -33.97 8.74
CA ALA A 209 -17.34 -33.41 7.86
C ALA A 209 -16.24 -34.43 7.54
N SER A 210 -15.77 -35.18 8.54
CA SER A 210 -14.75 -36.22 8.33
C SER A 210 -15.25 -37.33 7.41
N ASP A 211 -16.50 -37.78 7.58
CA ASP A 211 -17.10 -38.81 6.73
C ASP A 211 -17.24 -38.31 5.26
N LEU A 212 -17.49 -37.00 5.06
CA LEU A 212 -17.48 -36.36 3.74
C LEU A 212 -16.06 -36.23 3.15
N GLY A 213 -15.06 -35.94 3.99
CA GLY A 213 -13.65 -35.93 3.60
C GLY A 213 -13.17 -37.30 3.12
N ASP A 214 -13.50 -38.36 3.85
CA ASP A 214 -13.22 -39.74 3.46
C ASP A 214 -13.97 -40.14 2.18
N TRP A 215 -15.23 -39.72 2.01
CA TRP A 215 -15.96 -39.91 0.75
C TRP A 215 -15.27 -39.20 -0.43
N THR A 216 -14.85 -37.96 -0.23
CA THR A 216 -14.17 -37.14 -1.25
C THR A 216 -12.85 -37.77 -1.66
N TYR A 217 -12.02 -38.20 -0.69
CA TYR A 217 -10.78 -38.93 -0.93
C TYR A 217 -11.02 -40.19 -1.78
N ASN A 218 -11.98 -41.03 -1.37
CA ASN A 218 -12.28 -42.29 -2.04
C ASN A 218 -12.76 -42.13 -3.50
N ARG A 219 -13.24 -40.94 -3.83
CA ARG A 219 -13.65 -40.56 -5.19
C ARG A 219 -12.51 -39.94 -5.97
N ALA A 220 -11.94 -38.84 -5.47
CA ALA A 220 -10.92 -38.04 -6.17
C ALA A 220 -9.62 -38.84 -6.43
N SER A 221 -9.23 -39.73 -5.51
CA SER A 221 -8.04 -40.58 -5.67
C SER A 221 -8.09 -41.55 -6.85
N LYS A 222 -9.26 -41.75 -7.47
CA LYS A 222 -9.46 -42.64 -8.62
C LYS A 222 -9.53 -41.89 -9.95
N TRP A 223 -9.43 -40.56 -9.95
CA TRP A 223 -9.48 -39.78 -11.18
C TRP A 223 -8.26 -40.07 -12.06
N SER A 224 -8.52 -40.24 -13.35
CA SER A 224 -7.47 -40.14 -14.37
C SER A 224 -7.00 -38.69 -14.49
N ALA A 225 -5.82 -38.45 -15.05
CA ALA A 225 -5.35 -37.09 -15.34
C ALA A 225 -6.34 -36.28 -16.21
N GLN A 226 -7.03 -36.95 -17.15
CA GLN A 226 -8.07 -36.31 -17.96
C GLN A 226 -9.27 -35.89 -17.11
N THR A 227 -9.79 -36.80 -16.28
CA THR A 227 -10.92 -36.53 -15.39
C THR A 227 -10.58 -35.41 -14.41
N HIS A 228 -9.37 -35.45 -13.84
CA HIS A 228 -8.86 -34.42 -12.92
C HIS A 228 -8.88 -33.04 -13.58
N ASN A 229 -8.27 -32.90 -14.77
CA ASN A 229 -8.30 -31.64 -15.53
C ASN A 229 -9.72 -31.17 -15.88
N THR A 230 -10.62 -32.10 -16.26
CA THR A 230 -12.02 -31.78 -16.53
C THR A 230 -12.73 -31.24 -15.29
N VAL A 231 -12.56 -31.89 -14.13
CA VAL A 231 -13.17 -31.45 -12.87
C VAL A 231 -12.66 -30.07 -12.46
N LEU A 232 -11.34 -29.83 -12.52
CA LEU A 232 -10.78 -28.54 -12.09
C LEU A 232 -11.09 -27.37 -13.04
N SER A 233 -11.38 -27.66 -14.31
CA SER A 233 -11.88 -26.66 -15.26
C SER A 233 -13.30 -26.16 -14.95
N ILE A 234 -14.03 -26.87 -14.09
CA ILE A 234 -15.39 -26.56 -13.63
C ILE A 234 -15.30 -26.01 -12.21
N GLU A 235 -16.22 -25.14 -11.82
CA GLU A 235 -16.20 -24.57 -10.48
C GLU A 235 -16.29 -25.64 -9.37
N TYR A 236 -15.31 -25.61 -8.47
CA TYR A 236 -15.27 -26.40 -7.25
C TYR A 236 -15.22 -25.53 -5.98
N GLY A 237 -15.37 -24.21 -6.10
CA GLY A 237 -15.12 -23.29 -4.98
C GLY A 237 -13.72 -23.49 -4.39
N GLY A 238 -13.59 -23.45 -3.07
CA GLY A 238 -12.37 -23.79 -2.33
C GLY A 238 -12.43 -25.19 -1.73
N MET A 239 -12.65 -26.23 -2.55
CA MET A 239 -12.56 -27.61 -2.07
C MET A 239 -11.16 -27.93 -1.51
N ASN A 240 -10.10 -27.35 -2.08
CA ASN A 240 -8.77 -27.43 -1.51
C ASN A 240 -8.69 -26.70 -0.15
N ASP A 241 -9.18 -25.45 -0.05
CA ASP A 241 -9.26 -24.67 1.20
C ASP A 241 -9.91 -25.48 2.35
N CYS A 242 -11.16 -25.91 2.16
CA CYS A 242 -11.91 -26.56 3.24
C CYS A 242 -11.40 -27.95 3.61
N LEU A 243 -10.77 -28.69 2.68
CA LEU A 243 -10.20 -30.01 2.98
C LEU A 243 -8.86 -29.92 3.73
N TYR A 244 -8.06 -28.88 3.48
CA TYR A 244 -6.88 -28.60 4.31
C TYR A 244 -7.30 -28.20 5.73
N GLU A 245 -8.31 -27.36 5.88
CA GLU A 245 -8.83 -27.00 7.22
C GLU A 245 -9.46 -28.22 7.92
N LEU A 246 -10.16 -29.08 7.16
CA LEU A 246 -10.66 -30.35 7.69
C LEU A 246 -9.52 -31.26 8.17
N TYR A 247 -8.38 -31.29 7.47
CA TYR A 247 -7.19 -32.02 7.91
C TYR A 247 -6.67 -31.50 9.26
N GLU A 248 -6.67 -30.18 9.50
CA GLU A 248 -6.21 -29.63 10.78
C GLU A 248 -7.03 -30.16 11.96
N ILE A 249 -8.35 -30.28 11.80
CA ILE A 249 -9.21 -30.74 12.89
C ILE A 249 -9.25 -32.27 13.03
N THR A 250 -8.99 -33.05 11.97
CA THR A 250 -9.06 -34.52 12.02
C THR A 250 -7.71 -35.22 12.14
N GLY A 251 -6.63 -34.60 11.67
CA GLY A 251 -5.30 -35.22 11.53
C GLY A 251 -5.24 -36.39 10.54
N LYS A 252 -6.26 -36.58 9.68
CA LYS A 252 -6.31 -37.68 8.71
C LYS A 252 -5.60 -37.31 7.41
N ASP A 253 -4.47 -37.94 7.13
CA ASP A 253 -3.72 -37.73 5.88
C ASP A 253 -4.58 -37.86 4.60
N THR A 254 -5.60 -38.73 4.61
CA THR A 254 -6.54 -38.87 3.48
C THR A 254 -7.25 -37.57 3.13
N HIS A 255 -7.51 -36.69 4.10
CA HIS A 255 -8.14 -35.40 3.86
C HIS A 255 -7.19 -34.40 3.18
N ALA A 256 -5.94 -34.32 3.63
CA ALA A 256 -4.91 -33.51 2.98
C ALA A 256 -4.63 -34.03 1.55
N VAL A 257 -4.56 -35.35 1.37
CA VAL A 257 -4.40 -35.94 0.03
C VAL A 257 -5.61 -35.65 -0.86
N ALA A 258 -6.84 -35.67 -0.33
CA ALA A 258 -8.02 -35.24 -1.08
C ALA A 258 -7.91 -33.77 -1.52
N ALA A 259 -7.44 -32.88 -0.64
CA ALA A 259 -7.22 -31.47 -0.97
C ALA A 259 -6.21 -31.28 -2.12
N HIS A 260 -5.12 -32.07 -2.15
CA HIS A 260 -4.13 -32.03 -3.25
C HIS A 260 -4.77 -32.27 -4.63
N TYR A 261 -5.81 -33.12 -4.72
CA TYR A 261 -6.52 -33.35 -5.99
C TYR A 261 -7.34 -32.13 -6.46
N PHE A 262 -7.54 -31.12 -5.62
CA PHE A 262 -8.22 -29.88 -6.00
C PHE A 262 -7.26 -28.71 -6.26
N ASP A 263 -5.94 -28.92 -6.18
CA ASP A 263 -4.97 -27.88 -6.53
C ASP A 263 -4.74 -27.80 -8.04
N GLU A 264 -5.18 -26.70 -8.65
CA GLU A 264 -5.06 -26.47 -10.09
C GLU A 264 -3.70 -25.84 -10.45
N THR A 265 -2.64 -26.63 -10.28
CA THR A 265 -1.25 -26.16 -10.41
C THR A 265 -0.95 -25.48 -11.77
N ASN A 266 -1.58 -25.90 -12.87
CA ASN A 266 -1.41 -25.24 -14.17
C ASN A 266 -1.89 -23.78 -14.17
N LEU A 267 -3.01 -23.49 -13.49
CA LEU A 267 -3.51 -22.13 -13.33
C LEU A 267 -2.62 -21.32 -12.40
N HIS A 268 -2.18 -21.93 -11.30
CA HIS A 268 -1.28 -21.28 -10.34
C HIS A 268 0.04 -20.85 -11.00
N GLU A 269 0.68 -21.75 -11.75
CA GLU A 269 1.92 -21.46 -12.48
C GLU A 269 1.72 -20.42 -13.58
N ALA A 270 0.56 -20.42 -14.26
CA ALA A 270 0.25 -19.40 -15.26
C ALA A 270 0.14 -18.00 -14.64
N VAL A 271 -0.49 -17.88 -13.47
CA VAL A 271 -0.59 -16.61 -12.74
C VAL A 271 0.76 -16.14 -12.23
N LEU A 272 1.56 -17.03 -11.62
CA LEU A 272 2.88 -16.66 -11.11
C LEU A 272 3.88 -16.32 -12.20
N LYS A 273 3.79 -16.97 -13.37
CA LYS A 273 4.57 -16.57 -14.54
C LYS A 273 4.20 -15.16 -15.02
N GLY A 274 3.00 -14.69 -14.73
CA GLY A 274 2.48 -13.41 -15.17
C GLY A 274 2.23 -13.35 -16.68
N GLY A 275 2.02 -12.13 -17.17
CA GLY A 275 1.70 -11.82 -18.56
C GLY A 275 0.31 -11.20 -18.71
N ARG A 276 0.05 -10.59 -19.87
CA ARG A 276 -1.24 -9.95 -20.14
C ARG A 276 -2.38 -10.95 -20.27
N ASN A 277 -3.53 -10.60 -19.73
CA ASN A 277 -4.83 -11.25 -19.91
C ASN A 277 -4.84 -12.72 -19.43
N VAL A 278 -4.04 -13.06 -18.41
CA VAL A 278 -3.98 -14.41 -17.84
C VAL A 278 -5.33 -14.82 -17.24
N LEU A 279 -6.06 -13.86 -16.66
CA LEU A 279 -7.35 -14.08 -16.02
C LEU A 279 -8.55 -13.82 -16.94
N THR A 280 -8.35 -13.23 -18.11
CA THR A 280 -9.45 -12.80 -18.99
C THR A 280 -10.39 -13.96 -19.33
N ASN A 281 -11.70 -13.68 -19.27
CA ASN A 281 -12.80 -14.61 -19.42
C ASN A 281 -12.88 -15.74 -18.37
N LYS A 282 -12.04 -15.73 -17.32
CA LYS A 282 -12.25 -16.63 -16.18
C LYS A 282 -13.34 -16.05 -15.28
N HIS A 283 -14.24 -16.91 -14.81
CA HIS A 283 -15.19 -16.54 -13.77
C HIS A 283 -14.43 -16.19 -12.49
N ALA A 284 -14.61 -14.96 -12.00
CA ALA A 284 -13.81 -14.39 -10.92
C ALA A 284 -14.03 -15.14 -9.60
N ASN A 285 -15.28 -15.28 -9.16
CA ASN A 285 -15.60 -16.02 -7.92
C ASN A 285 -15.26 -17.52 -7.97
N THR A 286 -15.19 -18.13 -9.16
CA THR A 286 -14.67 -19.50 -9.31
C THR A 286 -13.16 -19.53 -9.08
N THR A 287 -12.44 -18.49 -9.49
CA THR A 287 -10.98 -18.45 -9.52
C THR A 287 -10.38 -18.07 -8.17
N ILE A 288 -10.92 -17.06 -7.48
CA ILE A 288 -10.35 -16.54 -6.22
C ILE A 288 -10.22 -17.63 -5.14
N PRO A 289 -11.24 -18.49 -4.86
CA PRO A 289 -11.14 -19.53 -3.85
C PRO A 289 -10.06 -20.59 -4.13
N LYS A 290 -9.67 -20.79 -5.39
CA LYS A 290 -8.60 -21.72 -5.76
C LYS A 290 -7.26 -21.28 -5.17
N PHE A 291 -7.01 -19.97 -5.21
CA PHE A 291 -5.82 -19.34 -4.64
C PHE A 291 -5.90 -19.16 -3.11
N ILE A 292 -7.11 -19.02 -2.54
CA ILE A 292 -7.29 -19.14 -1.08
C ILE A 292 -6.86 -20.54 -0.62
N GLY A 293 -7.29 -21.59 -1.34
CA GLY A 293 -6.88 -22.95 -1.01
C GLY A 293 -5.39 -23.22 -1.27
N ALA A 294 -4.79 -22.54 -2.26
CA ALA A 294 -3.34 -22.56 -2.44
C ALA A 294 -2.63 -22.00 -1.19
N LEU A 295 -3.03 -20.81 -0.74
CA LEU A 295 -2.49 -20.21 0.47
C LEU A 295 -2.72 -21.10 1.71
N LYS A 296 -3.90 -21.71 1.82
CA LYS A 296 -4.22 -22.64 2.90
C LYS A 296 -3.29 -23.86 2.90
N ARG A 297 -2.91 -24.40 1.74
CA ARG A 297 -1.92 -25.47 1.65
C ARG A 297 -0.60 -25.06 2.29
N TYR A 298 -0.10 -23.87 1.97
CA TYR A 298 1.12 -23.33 2.57
C TYR A 298 0.99 -23.24 4.10
N ILE A 299 -0.06 -22.56 4.59
CA ILE A 299 -0.31 -22.37 6.03
C ILE A 299 -0.38 -23.72 6.77
N VAL A 300 -1.08 -24.69 6.19
CA VAL A 300 -1.42 -25.93 6.88
C VAL A 300 -0.33 -26.99 6.75
N LEU A 301 0.37 -27.08 5.61
CA LEU A 301 1.22 -28.23 5.29
C LEU A 301 2.71 -27.92 5.13
N ASP A 302 3.12 -26.67 4.98
CA ASP A 302 4.54 -26.37 4.74
C ASP A 302 5.44 -26.95 5.85
N GLY A 303 6.47 -27.70 5.45
CA GLY A 303 7.39 -28.40 6.35
C GLY A 303 6.82 -29.62 7.09
N LYS A 304 5.51 -29.92 7.01
CA LYS A 304 4.88 -31.09 7.65
C LYS A 304 5.08 -32.37 6.83
N THR A 305 4.86 -33.52 7.47
CA THR A 305 4.86 -34.83 6.81
C THR A 305 3.43 -35.32 6.65
N VAL A 306 2.99 -35.55 5.41
CA VAL A 306 1.67 -36.10 5.07
C VAL A 306 1.88 -37.36 4.24
N ASN A 307 1.23 -38.46 4.62
CA ASN A 307 1.34 -39.75 3.94
C ASN A 307 2.80 -40.23 3.75
N GLY A 308 3.66 -39.93 4.73
CA GLY A 308 5.08 -40.27 4.71
C GLY A 308 5.99 -39.36 3.87
N GLU A 309 5.43 -38.32 3.24
CA GLU A 309 6.18 -37.36 2.42
C GLU A 309 6.28 -36.01 3.14
N LYS A 310 7.49 -35.45 3.18
CA LYS A 310 7.69 -34.09 3.67
C LYS A 310 7.23 -33.10 2.60
N ILE A 311 6.29 -32.24 2.95
CA ILE A 311 5.72 -31.24 2.04
C ILE A 311 6.56 -29.97 2.08
N ASP A 312 6.92 -29.47 0.89
CA ASP A 312 7.38 -28.11 0.65
C ASP A 312 6.27 -27.40 -0.12
N ALA A 313 5.63 -26.44 0.52
CA ALA A 313 4.52 -25.67 -0.01
C ALA A 313 4.87 -24.19 -0.15
N SER A 314 6.14 -23.80 -0.02
CA SER A 314 6.60 -22.41 -0.12
C SER A 314 6.11 -21.73 -1.41
N ARG A 315 6.16 -22.45 -2.53
CA ARG A 315 5.66 -22.00 -3.83
C ARG A 315 4.17 -21.62 -3.85
N TYR A 316 3.36 -22.20 -2.96
CA TYR A 316 1.93 -21.89 -2.89
C TYR A 316 1.63 -20.52 -2.27
N LEU A 317 2.53 -19.99 -1.43
CA LEU A 317 2.46 -18.61 -0.99
C LEU A 317 2.69 -17.66 -2.19
N GLU A 318 3.72 -17.91 -2.99
CA GLU A 318 4.03 -17.10 -4.18
C GLU A 318 2.85 -17.07 -5.18
N TYR A 319 2.15 -18.19 -5.36
CA TYR A 319 0.94 -18.25 -6.20
C TYR A 319 -0.16 -17.30 -5.69
N ALA A 320 -0.38 -17.27 -4.38
CA ALA A 320 -1.41 -16.46 -3.76
C ALA A 320 -1.06 -14.96 -3.81
N GLU A 321 0.19 -14.61 -3.57
CA GLU A 321 0.71 -13.23 -3.68
C GLU A 321 0.57 -12.70 -5.10
N ALA A 322 1.06 -13.46 -6.10
CA ALA A 322 0.98 -13.08 -7.51
C ALA A 322 -0.47 -12.92 -7.99
N PHE A 323 -1.38 -13.80 -7.56
CA PHE A 323 -2.80 -13.69 -7.88
C PHE A 323 -3.42 -12.42 -7.28
N TRP A 324 -3.13 -12.14 -6.01
CA TRP A 324 -3.65 -10.95 -5.34
C TRP A 324 -3.18 -9.67 -6.04
N ASP A 325 -1.88 -9.57 -6.35
CA ASP A 325 -1.31 -8.41 -7.02
C ASP A 325 -1.91 -8.21 -8.42
N MET A 326 -2.10 -9.30 -9.18
CA MET A 326 -2.72 -9.26 -10.52
C MET A 326 -4.17 -8.76 -10.48
N VAL A 327 -4.99 -9.27 -9.55
CA VAL A 327 -6.40 -8.87 -9.45
C VAL A 327 -6.56 -7.42 -8.98
N THR A 328 -5.80 -7.02 -7.96
CA THR A 328 -5.92 -5.68 -7.37
C THR A 328 -5.36 -4.58 -8.26
N THR A 329 -4.33 -4.88 -9.04
CA THR A 329 -3.71 -3.91 -9.97
C THR A 329 -4.53 -3.73 -11.25
N HIS A 330 -5.00 -4.83 -11.86
CA HIS A 330 -5.52 -4.78 -13.24
C HIS A 330 -7.04 -4.89 -13.37
N HIS A 331 -7.73 -5.42 -12.35
CA HIS A 331 -9.14 -5.82 -12.48
C HIS A 331 -10.08 -5.25 -11.41
N THR A 332 -9.60 -4.30 -10.59
CA THR A 332 -10.32 -3.83 -9.41
C THR A 332 -10.74 -2.37 -9.52
N TYR A 333 -12.02 -2.09 -9.29
CA TYR A 333 -12.54 -0.71 -9.18
C TYR A 333 -12.20 -0.11 -7.81
N ILE A 334 -12.31 1.21 -7.67
CA ILE A 334 -12.01 1.93 -6.41
C ILE A 334 -12.79 1.42 -5.18
N THR A 335 -13.92 0.73 -5.37
CA THR A 335 -14.68 0.09 -4.28
C THR A 335 -14.00 -1.16 -3.71
N GLY A 336 -12.97 -1.69 -4.36
CA GLY A 336 -12.37 -3.00 -4.06
C GLY A 336 -13.05 -4.18 -4.77
N GLY A 337 -14.19 -3.93 -5.43
CA GLY A 337 -14.89 -4.92 -6.24
C GLY A 337 -14.24 -5.10 -7.62
N ASN A 338 -14.43 -6.29 -8.20
CA ASN A 338 -13.91 -6.67 -9.51
C ASN A 338 -14.96 -7.46 -10.31
N SER A 339 -14.64 -7.73 -11.57
CA SER A 339 -15.45 -8.43 -12.57
C SER A 339 -16.62 -7.64 -13.17
N GLU A 340 -16.95 -8.00 -14.40
CA GLU A 340 -18.19 -7.67 -15.10
C GLU A 340 -18.86 -8.98 -15.52
N TRP A 341 -20.16 -9.10 -15.31
CA TRP A 341 -20.90 -10.35 -15.55
C TRP A 341 -20.24 -11.57 -14.89
N GLU A 342 -19.66 -11.40 -13.70
CA GLU A 342 -18.96 -12.45 -12.91
C GLU A 342 -17.59 -12.88 -13.48
N HIS A 343 -17.13 -12.27 -14.57
CA HIS A 343 -15.88 -12.64 -15.24
C HIS A 343 -14.84 -11.53 -15.18
N PHE A 344 -13.57 -11.91 -15.13
CA PHE A 344 -12.48 -10.96 -15.35
C PHE A 344 -12.43 -10.55 -16.82
N GLY A 345 -12.38 -9.24 -17.07
CA GLY A 345 -12.16 -8.65 -18.40
C GLY A 345 -10.71 -8.74 -18.86
N GLU A 346 -10.39 -7.97 -19.89
CA GLU A 346 -9.00 -7.70 -20.27
C GLU A 346 -8.32 -6.85 -19.20
N ASP A 347 -7.00 -7.02 -19.01
CA ASP A 347 -6.25 -6.23 -18.03
C ASP A 347 -6.39 -4.74 -18.35
N ASP A 348 -6.60 -3.93 -17.32
CA ASP A 348 -6.66 -2.46 -17.40
C ASP A 348 -7.86 -1.90 -18.18
N ILE A 349 -8.88 -2.73 -18.49
CA ILE A 349 -10.13 -2.29 -19.13
C ILE A 349 -11.25 -2.25 -18.09
N LEU A 350 -11.53 -1.07 -17.54
CA LEU A 350 -12.53 -0.89 -16.49
C LEU A 350 -13.66 0.07 -16.87
N ASP A 351 -13.37 1.17 -17.59
CA ASP A 351 -14.38 2.15 -18.03
C ASP A 351 -15.31 1.56 -19.08
N LYS A 352 -14.74 0.85 -20.07
CA LYS A 352 -15.50 0.20 -21.14
C LYS A 352 -16.44 -0.90 -20.63
N GLU A 353 -16.12 -1.50 -19.49
CA GLU A 353 -16.88 -2.60 -18.87
C GLU A 353 -17.78 -2.13 -17.72
N ARG A 354 -18.01 -0.81 -17.56
CA ARG A 354 -18.98 -0.32 -16.56
C ARG A 354 -20.42 -0.61 -17.02
N THR A 355 -21.10 -1.49 -16.30
CA THR A 355 -22.49 -1.90 -16.52
C THR A 355 -23.29 -1.98 -15.22
N ASN A 356 -24.49 -2.56 -15.28
CA ASN A 356 -25.32 -2.89 -14.12
C ASN A 356 -24.97 -4.24 -13.47
N CYS A 357 -23.99 -4.97 -14.00
CA CYS A 357 -23.60 -6.31 -13.55
C CYS A 357 -22.11 -6.38 -13.18
N ASN A 358 -21.57 -5.31 -12.60
CA ASN A 358 -20.20 -5.30 -12.07
C ASN A 358 -20.15 -5.75 -10.61
N CYS A 359 -18.93 -6.07 -10.16
CA CYS A 359 -18.59 -6.17 -8.74
C CYS A 359 -19.51 -7.14 -7.98
N GLU A 360 -19.46 -8.42 -8.39
CA GLU A 360 -20.11 -9.49 -7.62
C GLU A 360 -19.59 -9.48 -6.17
N THR A 361 -20.51 -9.49 -5.21
CA THR A 361 -20.19 -9.32 -3.77
C THR A 361 -19.32 -10.48 -3.25
N CYS A 362 -19.51 -11.71 -3.75
CA CYS A 362 -18.68 -12.86 -3.38
C CYS A 362 -17.19 -12.65 -3.69
N ASN A 363 -16.86 -11.96 -4.78
CA ASN A 363 -15.47 -11.71 -5.18
C ASN A 363 -14.77 -10.89 -4.10
N SER A 364 -15.46 -9.84 -3.64
CA SER A 364 -14.96 -8.96 -2.57
C SER A 364 -14.77 -9.75 -1.27
N TYR A 365 -15.77 -10.56 -0.89
CA TYR A 365 -15.68 -11.44 0.28
C TYR A 365 -14.45 -12.37 0.23
N ASN A 366 -14.22 -13.03 -0.90
CA ASN A 366 -13.11 -13.96 -1.07
C ASN A 366 -11.76 -13.23 -1.17
N MET A 367 -11.69 -12.07 -1.81
CA MET A 367 -10.48 -11.25 -1.81
C MET A 367 -10.13 -10.74 -0.40
N LEU A 368 -11.12 -10.45 0.44
CA LEU A 368 -10.88 -10.11 1.85
C LEU A 368 -10.33 -11.29 2.65
N LYS A 369 -10.88 -12.51 2.46
CA LYS A 369 -10.32 -13.74 3.04
C LYS A 369 -8.85 -13.93 2.66
N LEU A 370 -8.53 -13.76 1.37
CA LEU A 370 -7.15 -13.88 0.89
C LEU A 370 -6.24 -12.82 1.50
N SER A 371 -6.67 -11.55 1.50
CA SER A 371 -5.87 -10.42 1.98
C SER A 371 -5.47 -10.56 3.45
N ARG A 372 -6.41 -10.96 4.31
CA ARG A 372 -6.09 -11.09 5.75
C ARG A 372 -5.09 -12.20 6.06
N GLU A 373 -5.16 -13.32 5.35
CA GLU A 373 -4.21 -14.42 5.55
C GLU A 373 -2.82 -14.06 5.00
N LEU A 374 -2.75 -13.35 3.86
CA LEU A 374 -1.48 -12.81 3.35
C LEU A 374 -0.88 -11.80 4.33
N PHE A 375 -1.68 -10.92 4.94
CA PHE A 375 -1.20 -10.02 5.97
C PHE A 375 -0.63 -10.76 7.19
N LYS A 376 -1.29 -11.83 7.66
CA LYS A 376 -0.81 -12.60 8.81
C LYS A 376 0.58 -13.21 8.59
N ILE A 377 0.87 -13.59 7.33
CA ILE A 377 2.12 -14.21 6.93
C ILE A 377 3.21 -13.15 6.68
N THR A 378 2.86 -12.06 6.00
CA THR A 378 3.84 -11.09 5.46
C THR A 378 4.02 -9.85 6.35
N GLY A 379 2.99 -9.48 7.12
CA GLY A 379 2.90 -8.19 7.81
C GLY A 379 2.76 -7.00 6.86
N ASP A 380 2.55 -7.19 5.56
CA ASP A 380 2.50 -6.10 4.58
C ASP A 380 1.17 -5.35 4.65
N ARG A 381 1.29 -4.05 4.93
CA ARG A 381 0.16 -3.13 5.07
C ARG A 381 -0.75 -3.07 3.83
N LYS A 382 -0.25 -3.32 2.61
CA LYS A 382 -1.06 -3.23 1.37
C LYS A 382 -2.33 -4.08 1.45
N TYR A 383 -2.24 -5.24 2.10
CA TYR A 383 -3.37 -6.13 2.30
C TYR A 383 -4.44 -5.53 3.20
N MET A 384 -4.04 -4.79 4.25
CA MET A 384 -4.97 -4.13 5.18
C MET A 384 -5.56 -2.83 4.61
N ASP A 385 -4.83 -2.13 3.75
CA ASP A 385 -5.39 -1.00 2.98
C ASP A 385 -6.49 -1.47 2.02
N PHE A 386 -6.23 -2.54 1.27
CA PHE A 386 -7.24 -3.16 0.43
C PHE A 386 -8.41 -3.69 1.27
N TYR A 387 -8.12 -4.31 2.43
CA TYR A 387 -9.15 -4.84 3.32
C TYR A 387 -10.10 -3.74 3.77
N GLU A 388 -9.58 -2.63 4.33
CA GLU A 388 -10.39 -1.51 4.79
C GLU A 388 -11.20 -0.88 3.65
N GLY A 389 -10.55 -0.63 2.50
CA GLY A 389 -11.22 -0.05 1.33
C GLY A 389 -12.37 -0.92 0.83
N THR A 390 -12.16 -2.23 0.71
CA THR A 390 -13.17 -3.17 0.22
C THR A 390 -14.26 -3.44 1.26
N TYR A 391 -13.89 -3.46 2.55
CA TYR A 391 -14.81 -3.61 3.67
C TYR A 391 -15.89 -2.52 3.66
N TYR A 392 -15.49 -1.24 3.63
CA TYR A 392 -16.47 -0.15 3.62
C TYR A 392 -17.24 -0.13 2.31
N ASN A 393 -16.56 -0.24 1.17
CA ASN A 393 -17.14 0.18 -0.10
C ASN A 393 -17.83 -0.94 -0.88
N SER A 394 -17.50 -2.20 -0.60
CA SER A 394 -18.15 -3.36 -1.21
C SER A 394 -18.90 -4.21 -0.20
N ILE A 395 -18.34 -4.54 0.97
CA ILE A 395 -19.01 -5.39 1.96
C ILE A 395 -20.12 -4.63 2.69
N LEU A 396 -19.82 -3.59 3.47
CA LEU A 396 -20.85 -2.84 4.19
C LEU A 396 -21.89 -2.25 3.23
N SER A 397 -21.45 -1.80 2.07
CA SER A 397 -22.28 -1.29 0.99
C SER A 397 -23.28 -2.30 0.41
N SER A 398 -23.05 -3.61 0.60
CA SER A 398 -23.87 -4.67 0.03
C SER A 398 -25.15 -4.95 0.82
N GLN A 399 -25.26 -4.58 2.09
CA GLN A 399 -26.47 -4.83 2.88
C GLN A 399 -27.38 -3.61 2.91
N ASN A 400 -28.67 -3.85 2.78
CA ASN A 400 -29.68 -2.85 3.09
C ASN A 400 -29.81 -2.73 4.63
N PRO A 401 -29.49 -1.58 5.23
CA PRO A 401 -29.48 -1.44 6.69
C PRO A 401 -30.87 -1.52 7.34
N GLU A 402 -31.96 -1.40 6.55
CA GLU A 402 -33.33 -1.53 7.06
C GLU A 402 -33.80 -2.99 7.07
N SER A 403 -33.50 -3.75 5.99
CA SER A 403 -34.02 -5.10 5.79
C SER A 403 -33.03 -6.23 6.08
N GLY A 404 -31.73 -5.96 6.15
CA GLY A 404 -30.67 -6.97 6.31
C GLY A 404 -30.33 -7.75 5.03
N MET A 405 -31.03 -7.50 3.92
CA MET A 405 -30.82 -8.22 2.66
C MET A 405 -29.63 -7.68 1.88
N THR A 406 -28.94 -8.54 1.14
CA THR A 406 -27.67 -8.22 0.48
C THR A 406 -27.79 -8.12 -1.05
N THR A 407 -26.88 -7.38 -1.67
CA THR A 407 -26.75 -7.25 -3.13
C THR A 407 -26.04 -8.46 -3.74
N TYR A 408 -26.30 -8.72 -5.03
CA TYR A 408 -25.44 -9.58 -5.85
C TYR A 408 -24.36 -8.74 -6.54
N PHE A 409 -24.79 -7.90 -7.49
CA PHE A 409 -23.95 -6.95 -8.22
C PHE A 409 -24.03 -5.54 -7.63
N GLN A 410 -22.95 -4.79 -7.79
CA GLN A 410 -22.84 -3.37 -7.47
C GLN A 410 -22.48 -2.61 -8.76
N PRO A 411 -23.47 -2.03 -9.47
CA PRO A 411 -23.25 -1.30 -10.72
C PRO A 411 -22.14 -0.24 -10.65
N MET A 412 -21.18 -0.28 -11.58
CA MET A 412 -20.19 0.79 -11.74
C MET A 412 -20.60 1.80 -12.83
N ALA A 413 -21.57 1.44 -13.67
CA ALA A 413 -22.22 2.39 -14.57
C ALA A 413 -23.08 3.40 -13.78
N THR A 414 -22.90 4.67 -14.10
CA THR A 414 -23.61 5.78 -13.46
C THR A 414 -25.09 5.79 -13.81
N GLY A 415 -25.94 6.04 -12.81
CA GLY A 415 -27.39 6.17 -12.97
C GLY A 415 -28.17 4.93 -12.58
N TYR A 416 -27.53 3.83 -12.21
CA TYR A 416 -28.18 2.62 -11.67
C TYR A 416 -28.36 2.69 -10.14
N PHE A 417 -28.92 1.63 -9.56
CA PHE A 417 -29.22 1.52 -8.13
C PHE A 417 -28.97 0.09 -7.61
N LYS A 418 -28.83 -0.05 -6.28
CA LYS A 418 -28.61 -1.35 -5.63
C LYS A 418 -29.88 -2.19 -5.60
N VAL A 419 -29.76 -3.48 -5.92
CA VAL A 419 -30.84 -4.46 -5.80
C VAL A 419 -30.48 -5.48 -4.74
N TYR A 420 -31.37 -5.64 -3.77
CA TYR A 420 -31.19 -6.56 -2.64
C TYR A 420 -31.98 -7.85 -2.83
N SER A 421 -31.46 -8.93 -2.23
CA SER A 421 -32.10 -10.23 -2.16
C SER A 421 -33.45 -10.18 -1.45
N SER A 422 -34.27 -11.21 -1.67
CA SER A 422 -35.43 -11.51 -0.83
C SER A 422 -35.05 -12.56 0.23
N PRO A 423 -35.65 -12.53 1.44
CA PRO A 423 -35.25 -13.43 2.53
C PRO A 423 -35.43 -14.93 2.25
N TYR A 424 -36.39 -15.33 1.43
CA TYR A 424 -36.77 -16.74 1.28
C TYR A 424 -36.87 -17.24 -0.16
N ASP A 425 -36.55 -16.39 -1.14
CA ASP A 425 -36.61 -16.73 -2.57
C ASP A 425 -35.30 -16.45 -3.32
N SER A 426 -34.41 -15.63 -2.76
CA SER A 426 -33.13 -15.27 -3.35
C SER A 426 -32.00 -16.00 -2.61
N PHE A 427 -31.73 -17.24 -3.00
CA PHE A 427 -30.63 -18.05 -2.47
C PHE A 427 -29.42 -18.02 -3.41
N TRP A 428 -28.93 -16.83 -3.70
CA TRP A 428 -27.77 -16.67 -4.57
C TRP A 428 -26.48 -17.00 -3.82
N CYS A 429 -25.36 -17.18 -4.53
CA CYS A 429 -24.03 -17.26 -3.90
C CYS A 429 -23.77 -16.04 -2.99
N CYS A 430 -24.11 -14.82 -3.45
CA CYS A 430 -23.93 -13.58 -2.69
C CYS A 430 -24.85 -13.47 -1.46
N THR A 431 -25.96 -14.20 -1.42
CA THR A 431 -26.77 -14.32 -0.20
C THR A 431 -26.03 -15.15 0.84
N GLY A 432 -25.36 -16.23 0.40
CA GLY A 432 -24.50 -17.05 1.24
C GLY A 432 -23.33 -16.27 1.85
N SER A 433 -22.49 -15.65 1.01
CA SER A 433 -21.37 -14.83 1.49
C SER A 433 -21.82 -13.60 2.26
N GLY A 434 -23.01 -13.07 1.98
CA GLY A 434 -23.65 -12.01 2.75
C GLY A 434 -23.84 -12.40 4.20
N MET A 435 -24.49 -13.54 4.46
CA MET A 435 -24.70 -14.05 5.82
C MET A 435 -23.40 -14.18 6.62
N GLU A 436 -22.34 -14.67 5.97
CA GLU A 436 -21.03 -14.80 6.61
C GLU A 436 -20.33 -13.45 6.83
N SER A 437 -20.45 -12.51 5.89
CA SER A 437 -19.78 -11.21 6.01
C SER A 437 -20.30 -10.43 7.21
N PHE A 438 -21.62 -10.38 7.38
CA PHE A 438 -22.27 -9.54 8.39
C PHE A 438 -22.23 -10.13 9.80
N THR A 439 -21.86 -11.40 9.94
CA THR A 439 -21.66 -12.05 11.25
C THR A 439 -20.24 -11.90 11.79
N LYS A 440 -19.28 -11.42 10.99
CA LYS A 440 -17.85 -11.31 11.34
C LYS A 440 -17.23 -9.93 11.11
N LEU A 441 -18.03 -8.86 11.07
CA LEU A 441 -17.58 -7.50 10.69
C LEU A 441 -16.40 -6.91 11.47
N GLY A 442 -16.03 -7.47 12.63
CA GLY A 442 -14.88 -7.01 13.44
C GLY A 442 -13.62 -7.88 13.32
N ASP A 443 -13.67 -9.03 12.65
CA ASP A 443 -12.68 -10.13 12.73
C ASP A 443 -11.22 -9.75 12.36
N THR A 444 -11.04 -8.63 11.66
CA THR A 444 -9.76 -8.17 11.13
C THR A 444 -9.37 -6.79 11.66
N MET A 445 -10.18 -6.20 12.56
CA MET A 445 -9.89 -4.88 13.13
C MET A 445 -8.59 -4.85 13.93
N TYR A 446 -8.34 -5.95 14.65
CA TYR A 446 -7.15 -6.15 15.45
C TYR A 446 -6.55 -7.51 15.14
N MET A 447 -5.22 -7.59 15.22
CA MET A 447 -4.46 -8.83 15.25
C MET A 447 -3.32 -8.71 16.25
N HIS A 448 -2.67 -9.80 16.63
CA HIS A 448 -1.62 -9.75 17.63
C HIS A 448 -0.43 -10.66 17.34
N SER A 449 0.71 -10.36 17.97
CA SER A 449 1.89 -11.24 18.03
C SER A 449 2.55 -11.05 19.39
N GLY A 450 2.39 -12.02 20.29
CA GLY A 450 2.85 -11.90 21.68
C GLY A 450 2.14 -10.75 22.42
N ASN A 451 2.89 -9.71 22.81
CA ASN A 451 2.34 -8.49 23.43
C ASN A 451 2.20 -7.31 22.44
N THR A 452 2.35 -7.58 21.14
CA THR A 452 2.17 -6.60 20.07
C THR A 452 0.72 -6.64 19.58
N LEU A 453 0.05 -5.48 19.55
CA LEU A 453 -1.29 -5.31 18.99
C LEU A 453 -1.22 -4.56 17.66
N TYR A 454 -1.61 -5.21 16.58
CA TYR A 454 -1.84 -4.58 15.29
C TYR A 454 -3.25 -4.00 15.25
N VAL A 455 -3.34 -2.68 15.12
CA VAL A 455 -4.58 -1.94 14.93
C VAL A 455 -4.74 -1.65 13.45
N ASN A 456 -5.56 -2.47 12.79
CA ASN A 456 -5.74 -2.42 11.35
C ASN A 456 -6.86 -1.47 10.93
N MET A 457 -7.89 -1.26 11.74
CA MET A 457 -9.05 -0.43 11.38
C MET A 457 -9.45 0.56 12.48
N TYR A 458 -9.86 1.76 12.06
CA TYR A 458 -10.18 2.87 12.96
C TYR A 458 -11.69 3.06 13.18
N GLN A 459 -12.40 1.99 13.58
CA GLN A 459 -13.84 2.00 13.88
C GLN A 459 -14.14 1.77 15.37
N SER A 460 -15.24 2.31 15.90
CA SER A 460 -15.57 2.15 17.33
C SER A 460 -15.78 0.69 17.73
N SER A 461 -15.05 0.23 18.75
CA SER A 461 -15.10 -1.15 19.23
C SER A 461 -14.50 -1.33 20.63
N VAL A 462 -14.67 -2.52 21.21
CA VAL A 462 -14.08 -2.96 22.48
C VAL A 462 -13.42 -4.32 22.29
N LEU A 463 -12.11 -4.39 22.47
CA LEU A 463 -11.33 -5.62 22.46
C LEU A 463 -11.04 -6.09 23.89
N ASN A 464 -11.33 -7.35 24.20
CA ASN A 464 -10.91 -8.03 25.41
C ASN A 464 -9.71 -8.92 25.08
N TRP A 465 -8.51 -8.51 25.47
CA TRP A 465 -7.27 -9.24 25.24
C TRP A 465 -6.87 -10.01 26.49
N GLU A 466 -7.45 -11.19 26.64
CA GLU A 466 -7.31 -12.03 27.85
C GLU A 466 -5.85 -12.41 28.13
N ASP A 467 -5.07 -12.76 27.10
CA ASP A 467 -3.65 -13.15 27.25
C ASP A 467 -2.80 -12.06 27.90
N GLN A 468 -3.12 -10.79 27.64
CA GLN A 468 -2.44 -9.63 28.23
C GLN A 468 -3.21 -9.06 29.44
N LYS A 469 -4.38 -9.61 29.76
CA LYS A 469 -5.29 -9.13 30.82
C LYS A 469 -5.64 -7.64 30.67
N VAL A 470 -5.87 -7.21 29.43
CA VAL A 470 -6.25 -5.84 29.12
C VAL A 470 -7.50 -5.81 28.27
N LYS A 471 -8.33 -4.80 28.51
CA LYS A 471 -9.44 -4.42 27.65
C LYS A 471 -9.11 -3.08 27.02
N ILE A 472 -9.34 -2.97 25.72
CA ILE A 472 -9.04 -1.78 24.92
C ILE A 472 -10.35 -1.28 24.32
N THR A 473 -10.71 -0.06 24.66
CA THR A 473 -11.89 0.62 24.09
C THR A 473 -11.44 1.63 23.06
N GLN A 474 -11.85 1.43 21.82
CA GLN A 474 -11.64 2.35 20.71
C GLN A 474 -12.90 3.19 20.49
N ASP A 475 -12.78 4.50 20.64
CA ASP A 475 -13.77 5.50 20.26
C ASP A 475 -13.29 6.19 18.99
N SER A 476 -14.02 5.99 17.89
CA SER A 476 -13.66 6.53 16.58
C SER A 476 -14.89 6.64 15.68
N ASN A 477 -14.99 7.78 14.99
CA ASN A 477 -15.93 8.00 13.89
C ASN A 477 -15.20 8.43 12.60
N ILE A 478 -13.91 8.08 12.45
CA ILE A 478 -13.18 8.31 11.19
C ILE A 478 -13.96 7.68 10.02
N PRO A 479 -14.16 8.38 8.89
CA PRO A 479 -13.57 9.68 8.53
C PRO A 479 -14.46 10.90 8.83
N GLU A 480 -15.55 10.78 9.61
CA GLU A 480 -16.35 11.95 10.00
C GLU A 480 -15.51 12.96 10.79
N SER A 481 -14.75 12.47 11.78
CA SER A 481 -13.59 13.17 12.37
C SER A 481 -12.26 12.59 11.86
N ASP A 482 -11.16 13.15 12.36
CA ASP A 482 -9.79 12.70 12.07
C ASP A 482 -9.16 11.91 13.22
N THR A 483 -9.85 11.68 14.35
CA THR A 483 -9.20 11.20 15.58
C THR A 483 -9.87 9.95 16.14
N ALA A 484 -9.07 8.92 16.41
CA ALA A 484 -9.44 7.72 17.16
C ALA A 484 -8.79 7.73 18.55
N LYS A 485 -9.52 7.32 19.59
CA LYS A 485 -9.04 7.24 20.97
C LYS A 485 -9.10 5.82 21.49
N PHE A 486 -8.01 5.38 22.10
CA PHE A 486 -7.84 4.04 22.66
C PHE A 486 -7.68 4.17 24.16
N THR A 487 -8.66 3.72 24.93
CA THR A 487 -8.61 3.71 26.40
C THR A 487 -8.26 2.30 26.86
N ILE A 488 -7.22 2.21 27.70
CA ILE A 488 -6.71 0.93 28.21
C ILE A 488 -7.28 0.69 29.61
N ASP A 489 -7.80 -0.51 29.83
CA ASP A 489 -8.24 -1.01 31.14
C ASP A 489 -7.49 -2.32 31.45
N GLY A 490 -6.68 -2.30 32.50
CA GLY A 490 -5.70 -3.33 32.82
C GLY A 490 -4.28 -2.74 32.91
N SER A 491 -3.27 -3.57 33.12
CA SER A 491 -1.88 -3.10 33.19
C SER A 491 -0.91 -4.11 32.59
N GLY A 492 -0.01 -3.65 31.73
CA GLY A 492 0.96 -4.52 31.06
C GLY A 492 1.90 -3.76 30.15
N SER A 493 3.00 -4.43 29.79
CA SER A 493 3.94 -3.92 28.79
C SER A 493 3.40 -4.27 27.41
N LEU A 494 2.88 -3.27 26.69
CA LEU A 494 2.22 -3.46 25.40
C LEU A 494 2.98 -2.74 24.29
N ASP A 495 2.90 -3.29 23.09
CA ASP A 495 3.42 -2.67 21.87
C ASP A 495 2.27 -2.45 20.87
N PHE A 496 1.79 -1.22 20.73
CA PHE A 496 0.77 -0.89 19.73
C PHE A 496 1.42 -0.61 18.38
N ARG A 497 0.86 -1.22 17.33
CA ARG A 497 1.16 -0.98 15.93
C ARG A 497 -0.08 -0.37 15.30
N PHE A 498 -0.13 0.94 15.17
CA PHE A 498 -1.23 1.63 14.51
C PHE A 498 -0.97 1.71 13.01
N ARG A 499 -1.85 1.14 12.17
CA ARG A 499 -1.66 1.16 10.71
C ARG A 499 -1.60 2.61 10.22
N ILE A 500 -0.60 2.96 9.44
CA ILE A 500 -0.53 4.27 8.76
C ILE A 500 -1.27 4.12 7.42
N PRO A 501 -2.53 4.57 7.27
CA PRO A 501 -3.32 4.25 6.07
C PRO A 501 -2.76 4.95 4.82
N SER A 502 -2.88 4.32 3.65
CA SER A 502 -2.40 4.92 2.40
C SER A 502 -3.19 6.17 2.02
N TRP A 503 -4.48 6.20 2.37
CA TRP A 503 -5.35 7.34 2.10
C TRP A 503 -5.09 8.57 2.99
N LYS A 504 -4.24 8.49 4.02
CA LYS A 504 -4.05 9.59 4.97
C LYS A 504 -3.58 10.85 4.22
N ALA A 505 -4.21 11.97 4.51
CA ALA A 505 -3.72 13.27 4.11
C ALA A 505 -2.66 13.73 5.13
N GLY A 506 -1.48 14.14 4.68
CA GLY A 506 -0.46 14.71 5.58
C GLY A 506 0.10 13.75 6.65
N LYS A 507 0.47 14.31 7.81
CA LYS A 507 1.12 13.59 8.93
C LYS A 507 0.07 12.97 9.86
N MET A 508 0.22 11.68 10.13
CA MET A 508 -0.47 11.01 11.23
C MET A 508 0.24 11.36 12.54
N THR A 509 -0.51 11.76 13.57
CA THR A 509 0.05 12.13 14.87
C THR A 509 -0.51 11.24 15.98
N ILE A 510 0.29 11.05 17.03
CA ILE A 510 -0.08 10.25 18.20
C ILE A 510 0.16 11.08 19.45
N ALA A 511 -0.75 10.98 20.42
CA ALA A 511 -0.57 11.48 21.77
C ALA A 511 -0.88 10.39 22.80
N VAL A 512 -0.06 10.30 23.85
CA VAL A 512 -0.29 9.42 25.00
C VAL A 512 -0.59 10.30 26.21
N ASN A 513 -1.76 10.11 26.82
CA ASN A 513 -2.25 10.91 27.94
C ASN A 513 -2.19 12.43 27.66
N GLY A 514 -2.54 12.82 26.43
CA GLY A 514 -2.54 14.22 25.98
C GLY A 514 -1.17 14.79 25.62
N THR A 515 -0.08 14.04 25.78
CA THR A 515 1.28 14.48 25.41
C THR A 515 1.65 13.89 24.05
N LYS A 516 2.13 14.74 23.12
CA LYS A 516 2.60 14.30 21.80
C LYS A 516 3.63 13.17 21.93
N TYR A 517 3.47 12.11 21.16
CA TYR A 517 4.34 10.93 21.14
C TYR A 517 5.01 10.80 19.78
N THR A 518 6.35 10.86 19.76
CA THR A 518 7.14 10.62 18.55
C THR A 518 7.29 9.11 18.34
N TYR A 519 6.55 8.54 17.40
CA TYR A 519 6.59 7.12 17.08
C TYR A 519 7.69 6.79 16.07
N LYS A 520 8.08 5.51 16.04
CA LYS A 520 8.85 4.93 14.93
C LYS A 520 7.89 4.23 13.98
N THR A 521 8.17 4.29 12.69
CA THR A 521 7.47 3.47 11.70
C THR A 521 8.15 2.10 11.61
N VAL A 522 7.37 1.03 11.69
CA VAL A 522 7.83 -0.35 11.49
C VAL A 522 6.82 -1.04 10.60
N ASN A 523 7.25 -1.48 9.41
CA ASN A 523 6.39 -2.10 8.40
C ASN A 523 5.14 -1.25 8.08
N ASP A 524 5.31 0.08 7.99
CA ASP A 524 4.23 1.07 7.84
C ASP A 524 3.18 1.13 8.98
N TYR A 525 3.55 0.69 10.18
CA TYR A 525 2.79 0.91 11.41
C TYR A 525 3.52 1.89 12.33
N ALA A 526 2.78 2.84 12.89
CA ALA A 526 3.25 3.74 13.93
C ALA A 526 3.33 2.96 15.25
N GLN A 527 4.56 2.78 15.75
CA GLN A 527 4.84 2.02 16.97
C GLN A 527 4.70 2.89 18.22
N VAL A 528 3.91 2.43 19.19
CA VAL A 528 3.80 3.01 20.53
C VAL A 528 4.00 1.90 21.56
N THR A 529 5.16 1.91 22.22
CA THR A 529 5.51 0.92 23.24
C THR A 529 5.55 1.56 24.62
N GLY A 530 5.06 0.85 25.63
CA GLY A 530 5.14 1.32 27.01
C GLY A 530 4.51 0.36 28.03
N ASP A 531 4.73 0.67 29.30
CA ASP A 531 4.03 0.05 30.42
C ASP A 531 2.74 0.83 30.69
N PHE A 532 1.64 0.33 30.15
CA PHE A 532 0.34 0.98 30.26
C PHE A 532 -0.40 0.53 31.51
N LYS A 533 -1.26 1.40 32.04
CA LYS A 533 -2.15 1.14 33.19
C LYS A 533 -3.58 1.59 32.88
N THR A 534 -4.52 1.12 33.70
CA THR A 534 -5.93 1.50 33.59
C THR A 534 -6.09 3.01 33.54
N GLY A 535 -6.84 3.47 32.54
CA GLY A 535 -7.12 4.88 32.30
C GLY A 535 -6.11 5.60 31.42
N ASP A 536 -5.00 4.95 31.01
CA ASP A 536 -4.14 5.51 29.97
C ASP A 536 -4.90 5.59 28.63
N VAL A 537 -4.70 6.69 27.92
CA VAL A 537 -5.36 6.98 26.64
C VAL A 537 -4.31 7.25 25.56
N ILE A 538 -4.41 6.53 24.45
CA ILE A 538 -3.67 6.82 23.22
C ILE A 538 -4.64 7.47 22.23
N SER A 539 -4.34 8.67 21.77
CA SER A 539 -5.08 9.35 20.69
C SER A 539 -4.28 9.26 19.40
N VAL A 540 -4.94 8.91 18.31
CA VAL A 540 -4.37 8.78 16.97
C VAL A 540 -5.14 9.69 16.04
N THR A 541 -4.47 10.67 15.44
CA THR A 541 -5.08 11.61 14.48
C THR A 541 -4.56 11.33 13.07
N ILE A 542 -5.49 11.08 12.15
CA ILE A 542 -5.27 10.70 10.75
C ILE A 542 -6.09 11.67 9.88
N PRO A 543 -5.44 12.68 9.27
CA PRO A 543 -6.17 13.61 8.43
C PRO A 543 -6.64 12.91 7.14
N ALA A 544 -7.77 13.34 6.60
CA ALA A 544 -8.34 12.80 5.37
C ALA A 544 -8.68 13.94 4.41
N GLU A 545 -8.48 13.70 3.13
CA GLU A 545 -8.86 14.61 2.06
C GLU A 545 -9.53 13.86 0.91
N VAL A 546 -10.15 14.59 -0.01
CA VAL A 546 -10.69 14.02 -1.23
C VAL A 546 -9.54 13.65 -2.15
N VAL A 547 -9.53 12.41 -2.62
CA VAL A 547 -8.59 11.94 -3.66
C VAL A 547 -9.40 11.48 -4.87
N ALA A 548 -8.99 11.95 -6.04
CA ALA A 548 -9.57 11.59 -7.33
C ALA A 548 -8.79 10.42 -7.94
N TYR A 549 -9.51 9.37 -8.36
CA TYR A 549 -8.95 8.16 -8.95
C TYR A 549 -9.50 8.00 -10.36
N ASN A 550 -8.63 7.93 -11.36
CA ASN A 550 -9.03 7.67 -12.74
C ASN A 550 -9.16 6.17 -13.03
N LEU A 551 -9.81 5.85 -14.15
CA LEU A 551 -9.80 4.49 -14.70
C LEU A 551 -8.65 4.34 -15.71
N PRO A 552 -7.97 3.18 -15.73
CA PRO A 552 -6.76 2.96 -16.53
C PRO A 552 -6.99 3.13 -18.04
N ASP A 553 -8.15 2.70 -18.56
CA ASP A 553 -8.52 2.83 -19.98
C ASP A 553 -9.13 4.20 -20.34
N ASN A 554 -9.33 5.11 -19.38
CA ASN A 554 -9.86 6.44 -19.64
C ASN A 554 -9.38 7.48 -18.62
N LYS A 555 -8.28 8.17 -18.94
CA LYS A 555 -7.68 9.23 -18.09
C LYS A 555 -8.59 10.44 -17.79
N ALA A 556 -9.77 10.54 -18.41
CA ALA A 556 -10.76 11.57 -18.15
C ALA A 556 -11.92 11.12 -17.24
N VAL A 557 -12.00 9.84 -16.87
CA VAL A 557 -13.07 9.31 -16.01
C VAL A 557 -12.57 9.13 -14.60
N TYR A 558 -13.22 9.79 -13.63
CA TYR A 558 -12.80 9.81 -12.23
C TYR A 558 -13.91 9.40 -11.26
N GLY A 559 -13.52 8.69 -10.21
CA GLY A 559 -14.29 8.53 -8.97
C GLY A 559 -13.49 9.08 -7.78
N PHE A 560 -14.14 9.24 -6.63
CA PHE A 560 -13.56 9.94 -5.49
C PHE A 560 -13.61 9.10 -4.21
N LYS A 561 -12.56 9.21 -3.38
CA LYS A 561 -12.58 8.74 -1.98
C LYS A 561 -12.34 9.90 -1.03
N TYR A 562 -12.87 9.79 0.18
CA TYR A 562 -12.50 10.62 1.32
C TYR A 562 -12.10 9.72 2.48
N GLY A 563 -10.80 9.67 2.79
CA GLY A 563 -10.25 8.62 3.63
C GLY A 563 -10.54 7.22 3.05
N PRO A 564 -11.03 6.25 3.85
CA PRO A 564 -11.27 4.89 3.36
C PRO A 564 -12.55 4.74 2.53
N VAL A 565 -13.44 5.75 2.49
CA VAL A 565 -14.77 5.62 1.89
C VAL A 565 -14.83 6.19 0.48
N VAL A 566 -15.37 5.42 -0.46
CA VAL A 566 -15.76 5.86 -1.81
C VAL A 566 -16.96 6.79 -1.68
N LEU A 567 -16.93 7.86 -2.46
CA LEU A 567 -18.03 8.80 -2.60
C LEU A 567 -18.82 8.49 -3.86
N SER A 568 -20.15 8.49 -3.77
CA SER A 568 -21.03 8.43 -4.94
C SER A 568 -21.99 9.61 -4.96
N ALA A 569 -22.37 10.09 -6.15
CA ALA A 569 -23.34 11.15 -6.31
C ALA A 569 -24.77 10.61 -6.20
N GLU A 570 -25.66 11.35 -5.53
CA GLU A 570 -27.07 11.00 -5.37
C GLU A 570 -27.86 11.40 -6.63
N LEU A 571 -28.58 10.46 -7.27
CA LEU A 571 -29.29 10.67 -8.54
C LEU A 571 -30.81 10.44 -8.45
N GLY A 572 -31.36 10.44 -7.24
CA GLY A 572 -32.81 10.32 -7.00
C GLY A 572 -33.38 8.90 -7.14
N THR A 573 -34.70 8.79 -7.00
CA THR A 573 -35.41 7.49 -6.87
C THR A 573 -36.36 7.21 -8.04
N GLU A 574 -36.22 7.90 -9.16
CA GLU A 574 -37.13 7.78 -10.30
C GLU A 574 -36.97 6.43 -11.01
N ASN A 575 -38.07 5.89 -11.56
CA ASN A 575 -38.18 4.65 -12.36
C ASN A 575 -37.21 3.51 -11.99
N MET A 576 -37.06 3.16 -10.71
CA MET A 576 -36.16 2.09 -10.23
C MET A 576 -36.69 0.68 -10.56
N GLU A 577 -36.88 0.39 -11.85
CA GLU A 577 -37.34 -0.90 -12.35
C GLU A 577 -36.24 -1.97 -12.26
N LYS A 578 -36.64 -3.18 -11.89
CA LYS A 578 -35.76 -4.36 -11.80
C LYS A 578 -35.97 -5.26 -13.01
N SER A 579 -34.91 -5.96 -13.42
CA SER A 579 -34.92 -7.03 -14.42
C SER A 579 -34.26 -8.28 -13.83
N SER A 580 -34.09 -9.32 -14.64
CA SER A 580 -33.35 -10.51 -14.27
C SER A 580 -32.35 -10.94 -15.33
N THR A 581 -31.28 -11.62 -14.89
CA THR A 581 -30.24 -12.16 -15.74
C THR A 581 -29.73 -13.51 -15.21
N GLY A 582 -28.97 -14.23 -16.03
CA GLY A 582 -28.38 -15.52 -15.69
C GLY A 582 -29.40 -16.48 -15.09
N MET A 583 -29.05 -17.09 -13.96
CA MET A 583 -29.94 -17.94 -13.17
C MET A 583 -30.83 -17.14 -12.22
N TRP A 584 -31.71 -16.29 -12.76
CA TRP A 584 -32.69 -15.54 -11.97
C TRP A 584 -32.09 -14.58 -10.93
N VAL A 585 -30.89 -14.03 -11.22
CA VAL A 585 -30.31 -12.94 -10.44
C VAL A 585 -31.09 -11.67 -10.78
N THR A 586 -31.48 -10.88 -9.78
CA THR A 586 -32.23 -9.64 -10.00
C THR A 586 -31.26 -8.46 -10.13
N ILE A 587 -31.45 -7.63 -11.16
CA ILE A 587 -30.55 -6.52 -11.49
C ILE A 587 -31.36 -5.23 -11.74
N PRO A 588 -30.77 -4.03 -11.59
CA PRO A 588 -31.45 -2.81 -11.99
C PRO A 588 -31.52 -2.74 -13.53
N LYS A 589 -32.69 -2.44 -14.09
CA LYS A 589 -32.97 -2.59 -15.52
C LYS A 589 -32.30 -1.51 -16.38
N ASP A 590 -32.69 -0.26 -16.15
CA ASP A 590 -32.27 0.89 -16.95
C ASP A 590 -31.61 1.97 -16.04
N PRO A 591 -30.59 2.68 -16.54
CA PRO A 591 -30.05 3.86 -15.85
C PRO A 591 -30.97 5.08 -16.05
N ILE A 592 -30.86 6.09 -15.20
CA ILE A 592 -31.53 7.40 -15.40
C ILE A 592 -30.52 8.55 -15.40
N GLY A 593 -30.74 9.49 -16.32
CA GLY A 593 -30.61 10.94 -16.10
C GLY A 593 -29.25 11.49 -15.68
N SER A 594 -28.40 11.73 -16.67
CA SER A 594 -27.54 12.91 -16.92
C SER A 594 -26.40 12.44 -17.83
N SER A 595 -25.84 13.35 -18.62
CA SER A 595 -24.59 13.04 -19.31
C SER A 595 -23.58 12.62 -18.24
N GLN A 596 -22.95 11.44 -18.40
CA GLN A 596 -21.79 11.08 -17.58
C GLN A 596 -20.66 12.10 -17.73
N ASN A 597 -20.76 13.00 -18.72
CA ASN A 597 -19.84 14.09 -18.93
C ASN A 597 -20.15 15.29 -18.01
N ILE A 598 -19.14 15.70 -17.26
CA ILE A 598 -19.09 16.91 -16.46
C ILE A 598 -18.11 17.86 -17.14
N THR A 599 -18.56 19.05 -17.52
CA THR A 599 -17.68 20.07 -18.12
C THR A 599 -17.18 20.99 -17.02
N ILE A 600 -15.87 21.23 -16.96
CA ILE A 600 -15.23 22.18 -16.03
C ILE A 600 -15.64 23.60 -16.42
N SER A 601 -16.04 24.43 -15.46
CA SER A 601 -16.54 25.77 -15.77
C SER A 601 -15.45 26.75 -16.22
N LYS A 602 -14.25 26.67 -15.63
CA LYS A 602 -13.11 27.55 -15.95
C LYS A 602 -12.57 27.25 -17.35
N GLU A 603 -12.64 28.25 -18.22
CA GLU A 603 -12.12 28.16 -19.60
C GLU A 603 -10.61 27.92 -19.60
N GLY A 604 -10.15 26.99 -20.44
CA GLY A 604 -8.74 26.64 -20.60
C GLY A 604 -8.15 25.71 -19.53
N GLN A 605 -8.87 25.44 -18.44
CA GLN A 605 -8.39 24.53 -17.39
C GLN A 605 -8.39 23.07 -17.87
N SER A 606 -7.27 22.37 -17.68
CA SER A 606 -7.17 20.94 -17.98
C SER A 606 -7.89 20.09 -16.93
N VAL A 607 -8.36 18.90 -17.32
CA VAL A 607 -8.93 17.92 -16.37
C VAL A 607 -7.92 17.57 -15.28
N THR A 608 -6.66 17.36 -15.64
CA THR A 608 -5.60 17.03 -14.68
C THR A 608 -5.37 18.13 -13.66
N SER A 609 -5.34 19.40 -14.08
CA SER A 609 -5.22 20.55 -13.18
C SER A 609 -6.42 20.66 -12.23
N PHE A 610 -7.65 20.49 -12.74
CA PHE A 610 -8.86 20.47 -11.92
C PHE A 610 -8.87 19.35 -10.89
N MET A 611 -8.36 18.15 -11.24
CA MET A 611 -8.27 17.02 -10.30
C MET A 611 -7.18 17.22 -9.23
N ALA A 612 -6.08 17.88 -9.56
CA ALA A 612 -5.07 18.28 -8.56
C ALA A 612 -5.65 19.28 -7.53
N GLU A 613 -6.63 20.08 -7.94
CA GLU A 613 -7.36 21.06 -7.12
C GLU A 613 -8.68 20.50 -6.56
N ILE A 614 -8.93 19.18 -6.62
CA ILE A 614 -10.25 18.62 -6.33
C ILE A 614 -10.82 18.97 -4.94
N ASN A 615 -9.97 19.16 -3.93
CA ASN A 615 -10.42 19.55 -2.59
C ASN A 615 -11.02 20.96 -2.53
N ASP A 616 -10.65 21.83 -3.48
CA ASP A 616 -11.22 23.17 -3.60
C ASP A 616 -12.59 23.13 -4.33
N HIS A 617 -12.85 22.06 -5.10
CA HIS A 617 -14.07 21.91 -5.92
C HIS A 617 -15.10 20.91 -5.36
N LEU A 618 -14.68 19.83 -4.70
CA LEU A 618 -15.53 18.82 -4.06
C LEU A 618 -15.55 19.05 -2.54
N VAL A 619 -16.29 20.07 -2.14
CA VAL A 619 -16.20 20.65 -0.79
C VAL A 619 -17.06 19.87 0.20
N LYS A 620 -16.44 19.38 1.26
CA LYS A 620 -17.12 18.70 2.40
C LYS A 620 -17.97 19.69 3.19
N ASP A 621 -19.17 19.27 3.55
CA ASP A 621 -20.01 19.95 4.54
C ASP A 621 -19.39 19.87 5.94
N LYS A 622 -19.51 20.94 6.73
CA LYS A 622 -18.82 21.05 8.01
C LYS A 622 -19.26 19.99 9.03
N ASN A 623 -20.51 19.54 8.97
CA ASN A 623 -21.12 18.70 10.01
C ASN A 623 -21.55 17.33 9.47
N SER A 624 -21.15 16.95 8.26
CA SER A 624 -21.54 15.67 7.68
C SER A 624 -20.56 15.20 6.60
N LEU A 625 -20.58 13.90 6.30
CA LEU A 625 -19.89 13.34 5.14
C LEU A 625 -20.68 13.59 3.84
N LYS A 626 -21.06 14.85 3.59
CA LYS A 626 -21.68 15.30 2.34
C LYS A 626 -20.71 16.21 1.61
N PHE A 627 -20.56 16.02 0.30
CA PHE A 627 -19.62 16.78 -0.51
C PHE A 627 -20.34 17.39 -1.70
N THR A 628 -20.14 18.68 -1.97
CA THR A 628 -20.76 19.34 -3.12
C THR A 628 -19.69 19.61 -4.18
N LEU A 629 -19.91 19.08 -5.38
CA LEU A 629 -19.07 19.40 -6.55
C LEU A 629 -19.49 20.76 -7.12
N ASN A 630 -18.56 21.70 -7.12
CA ASN A 630 -18.70 23.05 -7.65
C ASN A 630 -17.91 23.21 -8.96
N ASP A 631 -17.96 24.40 -9.55
CA ASP A 631 -17.16 24.81 -10.72
C ASP A 631 -17.26 23.90 -11.94
N THR A 632 -18.42 23.28 -12.12
CA THR A 632 -18.71 22.37 -13.22
C THR A 632 -20.12 22.60 -13.78
N SER A 633 -20.41 22.02 -14.94
CA SER A 633 -21.71 22.13 -15.62
C SER A 633 -22.87 21.47 -14.87
N GLN A 634 -22.58 20.64 -13.86
CA GLN A 634 -23.57 19.93 -13.06
C GLN A 634 -23.25 20.08 -11.58
N LYS A 635 -24.23 20.49 -10.78
CA LYS A 635 -24.07 20.52 -9.33
C LYS A 635 -24.50 19.18 -8.73
N LEU A 636 -23.52 18.38 -8.31
CA LEU A 636 -23.74 17.05 -7.72
C LEU A 636 -23.40 17.05 -6.23
N THR A 637 -24.16 16.27 -5.46
CA THR A 637 -23.89 16.01 -4.05
C THR A 637 -23.46 14.57 -3.88
N PHE A 638 -22.33 14.36 -3.21
CA PHE A 638 -21.73 13.07 -2.96
C PHE A 638 -21.79 12.70 -1.47
N THR A 639 -22.00 11.40 -1.20
CA THR A 639 -21.99 10.80 0.15
C THR A 639 -21.23 9.47 0.13
N PRO A 640 -20.76 8.95 1.28
CA PRO A 640 -20.16 7.63 1.37
C PRO A 640 -21.04 6.57 0.73
N HIS A 641 -20.47 5.77 -0.17
CA HIS A 641 -21.21 4.86 -1.04
C HIS A 641 -21.99 3.79 -0.24
N TYR A 642 -21.44 3.35 0.89
CA TYR A 642 -22.12 2.39 1.77
C TYR A 642 -23.38 2.95 2.42
N GLN A 643 -23.50 4.27 2.55
CA GLN A 643 -24.70 4.94 3.08
C GLN A 643 -25.77 5.13 2.01
N GLN A 644 -25.47 4.92 0.73
CA GLN A 644 -26.46 5.02 -0.35
C GLN A 644 -27.12 3.68 -0.63
N TYR A 645 -28.35 3.53 -0.13
CA TYR A 645 -29.11 2.28 -0.27
C TYR A 645 -30.54 2.46 -0.80
N GLN A 646 -31.07 3.70 -0.85
CA GLN A 646 -32.46 3.99 -1.26
C GLN A 646 -32.59 4.59 -2.67
N GLN A 647 -31.50 5.10 -3.25
CA GLN A 647 -31.53 5.87 -4.49
C GLN A 647 -30.60 5.33 -5.58
N ARG A 648 -30.72 5.91 -6.78
CA ARG A 648 -29.75 5.80 -7.85
C ARG A 648 -28.47 6.56 -7.51
N TYR A 649 -27.35 6.11 -8.05
CA TYR A 649 -26.06 6.69 -7.75
C TYR A 649 -25.11 6.74 -8.97
N GLY A 650 -24.07 7.56 -8.86
CA GLY A 650 -22.94 7.60 -9.80
C GLY A 650 -21.60 7.69 -9.08
N ILE A 651 -20.72 6.70 -9.28
CA ILE A 651 -19.35 6.70 -8.72
C ILE A 651 -18.39 7.38 -9.69
N TYR A 652 -18.42 6.99 -10.96
CA TYR A 652 -17.48 7.46 -11.98
C TYR A 652 -18.11 8.45 -12.95
N TRP A 653 -17.38 9.53 -13.25
CA TRP A 653 -17.81 10.63 -14.09
C TRP A 653 -16.72 11.02 -15.08
N LYS A 654 -17.09 11.30 -16.33
CA LYS A 654 -16.16 11.76 -17.37
C LYS A 654 -16.03 13.28 -17.30
N PHE A 655 -14.84 13.79 -17.07
CA PHE A 655 -14.58 15.22 -17.02
C PHE A 655 -14.11 15.74 -18.38
N LEU A 656 -14.61 16.91 -18.77
CA LEU A 656 -14.26 17.59 -20.02
C LEU A 656 -13.80 19.01 -19.72
N SER A 657 -12.69 19.42 -20.32
CA SER A 657 -12.27 20.83 -20.30
C SER A 657 -13.24 21.71 -21.07
N ASN A 658 -13.36 22.97 -20.64
CA ASN A 658 -14.07 24.01 -21.38
C ASN A 658 -13.08 24.80 -22.25
N GLY A 659 -13.29 24.82 -23.56
CA GLY A 659 -12.41 25.50 -24.50
C GLY A 659 -11.14 24.72 -24.85
N THR A 660 -10.16 25.41 -25.44
CA THR A 660 -8.87 24.83 -25.82
C THR A 660 -7.91 24.89 -24.64
N VAL A 661 -7.42 23.74 -24.19
CA VAL A 661 -6.36 23.66 -23.18
C VAL A 661 -5.03 24.00 -23.87
N ILE A 662 -4.38 25.08 -23.45
CA ILE A 662 -2.97 25.29 -23.75
C ILE A 662 -2.21 24.40 -22.77
N GLU A 663 -1.29 23.58 -23.27
CA GLU A 663 -0.59 22.52 -22.53
C GLU A 663 -0.06 23.00 -21.16
N GLU A 664 -0.85 22.79 -20.11
CA GLU A 664 -0.43 23.01 -18.72
C GLU A 664 0.18 21.70 -18.21
N LYS A 665 1.47 21.70 -17.93
CA LYS A 665 2.05 20.68 -17.05
C LYS A 665 1.48 20.91 -15.64
N PRO A 666 0.75 19.96 -15.05
CA PRO A 666 0.19 20.13 -13.73
C PRO A 666 1.31 20.34 -12.71
N PRO A 667 1.13 21.22 -11.70
CA PRO A 667 2.15 21.46 -10.70
C PRO A 667 2.42 20.17 -9.90
N ARG A 668 3.69 19.84 -9.68
CA ARG A 668 4.11 18.66 -8.91
C ARG A 668 3.96 18.82 -7.39
N ALA A 669 3.65 20.03 -6.92
CA ALA A 669 3.36 20.30 -5.51
C ALA A 669 2.48 21.55 -5.35
N LYS A 670 1.70 21.59 -4.27
CA LYS A 670 1.08 22.83 -3.77
C LYS A 670 2.07 23.51 -2.83
N VAL A 671 2.31 24.80 -3.05
CA VAL A 671 3.28 25.59 -2.28
C VAL A 671 2.54 26.71 -1.57
N SER A 672 2.74 26.83 -0.26
CA SER A 672 2.29 27.96 0.56
C SER A 672 3.47 28.62 1.26
N VAL A 673 3.49 29.95 1.25
CA VAL A 673 4.52 30.72 1.95
C VAL A 673 4.20 30.72 3.45
N SER A 674 5.03 30.06 4.25
CA SER A 674 4.96 30.11 5.72
C SER A 674 5.47 31.45 6.25
N ASP A 675 6.53 31.97 5.63
CA ASP A 675 7.14 33.23 6.05
C ASP A 675 7.96 33.88 4.93
N THR A 676 8.21 35.18 5.07
CA THR A 676 9.11 35.90 4.18
C THR A 676 9.80 37.07 4.87
N VAL A 677 11.09 37.25 4.56
CA VAL A 677 11.89 38.41 4.99
C VAL A 677 12.55 39.06 3.79
N GLN A 678 12.68 40.39 3.82
CA GLN A 678 13.28 41.19 2.77
C GLN A 678 14.69 41.68 3.18
N PRO A 679 15.79 41.06 2.71
CA PRO A 679 17.14 41.41 3.17
C PRO A 679 17.57 42.82 2.78
N GLY A 680 18.27 43.50 3.68
CA GLY A 680 18.74 44.87 3.51
C GLY A 680 17.73 45.95 3.93
N TYR A 681 16.46 45.57 4.19
CA TYR A 681 15.42 46.46 4.66
C TYR A 681 15.20 46.30 6.17
N GLY A 682 15.99 47.03 6.98
CA GLY A 682 16.11 46.80 8.43
C GLY A 682 14.80 46.77 9.23
N GLN A 683 13.72 47.39 8.75
CA GLN A 683 12.39 47.31 9.38
C GLN A 683 11.79 45.89 9.35
N TYR A 684 11.95 45.16 8.24
CA TYR A 684 11.43 43.79 8.09
C TYR A 684 12.41 42.73 8.63
N GLU A 685 13.69 43.07 8.71
CA GLU A 685 14.71 42.15 9.24
C GLU A 685 14.75 42.13 10.78
N GLY A 686 14.55 43.29 11.41
CA GLY A 686 14.62 43.45 12.86
C GLY A 686 13.28 43.43 13.58
N ASP A 687 12.20 42.98 12.94
CA ASP A 687 10.90 42.86 13.60
C ASP A 687 10.88 41.77 14.68
N ASP A 688 9.81 41.74 15.49
CA ASP A 688 9.68 40.83 16.63
C ASP A 688 9.67 39.34 16.21
N LEU A 689 9.32 39.03 14.97
CA LEU A 689 9.32 37.66 14.44
C LEU A 689 10.72 37.26 13.97
N HIS A 690 11.33 38.07 13.11
CA HIS A 690 12.58 37.76 12.41
C HIS A 690 13.83 37.98 13.27
N ALA A 691 13.77 38.94 14.19
CA ALA A 691 14.77 39.19 15.23
C ALA A 691 16.22 39.02 14.73
N MET A 692 16.57 39.69 13.62
CA MET A 692 17.85 39.50 12.94
C MET A 692 19.05 39.66 13.89
N VAL A 693 20.02 38.76 13.75
CA VAL A 693 21.33 38.85 14.40
C VAL A 693 22.41 38.95 13.32
N GLU A 694 23.26 39.97 13.39
CA GLU A 694 24.33 40.18 12.42
C GLU A 694 25.70 40.42 13.06
N ILE A 695 26.74 40.04 12.32
CA ILE A 695 28.15 40.27 12.62
C ILE A 695 28.81 40.71 11.32
N ASN A 696 29.30 41.95 11.24
CA ASN A 696 30.04 42.47 10.08
C ASN A 696 29.33 42.20 8.74
N SER A 697 28.06 42.57 8.64
CA SER A 697 27.26 42.42 7.41
C SER A 697 26.82 43.78 6.87
N VAL A 698 26.42 43.85 5.60
CA VAL A 698 26.01 45.08 4.92
C VAL A 698 24.66 44.87 4.26
N GLY A 699 23.67 45.68 4.64
CA GLY A 699 22.36 45.78 3.98
C GLY A 699 22.30 46.97 3.01
N VAL A 700 21.67 46.79 1.87
CA VAL A 700 21.54 47.81 0.80
C VAL A 700 20.12 47.81 0.24
N THR A 701 19.58 48.99 -0.03
CA THR A 701 18.22 49.20 -0.56
C THR A 701 18.17 49.89 -1.94
N ASN A 702 19.31 50.33 -2.48
CA ASN A 702 19.40 50.96 -3.79
C ASN A 702 19.76 49.92 -4.86
N ASP A 703 18.90 49.79 -5.88
CA ASP A 703 18.98 48.81 -6.98
C ASP A 703 18.78 47.34 -6.52
N SER A 704 17.53 47.00 -6.17
CA SER A 704 17.06 45.77 -5.49
C SER A 704 17.62 45.59 -4.07
N THR A 705 16.79 45.11 -3.15
CA THR A 705 17.14 45.01 -1.72
C THR A 705 18.05 43.81 -1.51
N TYR A 706 19.15 43.94 -0.78
CA TYR A 706 20.01 42.80 -0.48
C TYR A 706 20.85 42.95 0.78
N ARG A 707 21.33 41.81 1.29
CA ARG A 707 22.33 41.74 2.36
C ARG A 707 23.45 40.77 2.02
N TYR A 708 24.66 41.07 2.47
CA TYR A 708 25.80 40.16 2.39
C TYR A 708 26.71 40.30 3.63
N ALA A 709 27.39 39.22 3.99
CA ALA A 709 28.38 39.20 5.05
C ALA A 709 29.75 39.61 4.50
N LYS A 710 30.49 40.46 5.22
CA LYS A 710 31.90 40.70 4.94
C LYS A 710 32.74 39.49 5.35
N ALA A 711 34.00 39.45 4.92
CA ALA A 711 34.97 38.45 5.36
C ALA A 711 34.91 38.22 6.88
N GLY A 712 34.62 36.97 7.28
CA GLY A 712 34.48 36.55 8.69
C GLY A 712 33.18 36.99 9.38
N GLY A 713 32.27 37.66 8.69
CA GLY A 713 30.95 38.04 9.17
C GLY A 713 29.85 37.01 8.86
N SER A 714 28.67 37.27 9.39
CA SER A 714 27.46 36.47 9.20
C SER A 714 26.20 37.28 9.49
N PHE A 715 25.05 36.82 9.03
CA PHE A 715 23.75 37.32 9.47
C PHE A 715 22.75 36.16 9.53
N LYS A 716 21.76 36.25 10.42
CA LYS A 716 20.71 35.23 10.54
C LYS A 716 19.35 35.85 10.86
N TYR A 717 18.30 35.16 10.45
CA TYR A 717 16.90 35.49 10.75
C TYR A 717 16.24 34.32 11.46
N GLN A 718 15.27 34.60 12.31
CA GLN A 718 14.27 33.62 12.73
C GLN A 718 13.20 33.58 11.65
N MET A 719 12.88 32.42 11.10
CA MET A 719 11.85 32.29 10.08
C MET A 719 10.78 31.31 10.53
N ALA A 720 9.51 31.71 10.40
CA ALA A 720 8.37 30.86 10.70
C ALA A 720 8.27 29.70 9.72
N VAL A 721 8.00 28.52 10.27
CA VAL A 721 7.83 27.26 9.54
C VAL A 721 6.50 26.64 9.89
N ASP A 722 5.94 25.89 8.95
CA ASP A 722 4.90 24.90 9.26
C ASP A 722 5.60 23.59 9.65
N PRO A 723 5.65 23.21 10.94
CA PRO A 723 6.33 21.99 11.38
C PRO A 723 5.64 20.71 10.88
N ASP A 724 4.39 20.81 10.43
CA ASP A 724 3.58 19.70 9.96
C ASP A 724 3.60 19.56 8.43
N ALA A 725 4.20 20.51 7.71
CA ALA A 725 4.41 20.43 6.27
C ALA A 725 5.17 19.14 5.89
N PRO A 726 4.77 18.44 4.80
CA PRO A 726 5.50 17.27 4.30
C PRO A 726 6.94 17.61 3.89
N MET A 727 7.13 18.77 3.29
CA MET A 727 8.43 19.32 2.91
C MET A 727 8.48 20.80 3.24
N THR A 728 9.66 21.28 3.67
CA THR A 728 9.92 22.71 3.85
C THR A 728 11.07 23.10 2.93
N VAL A 729 10.84 24.09 2.07
CA VAL A 729 11.82 24.57 1.10
C VAL A 729 12.15 26.03 1.38
N LEU A 730 13.41 26.30 1.66
CA LEU A 730 13.95 27.66 1.72
C LEU A 730 14.23 28.14 0.30
N GLN A 731 13.63 29.25 -0.12
CA GLN A 731 13.93 29.89 -1.39
C GLN A 731 14.73 31.16 -1.15
N VAL A 732 15.90 31.24 -1.78
CA VAL A 732 16.84 32.35 -1.66
C VAL A 732 17.14 32.92 -3.04
N THR A 733 16.97 34.23 -3.22
CA THR A 733 17.30 34.90 -4.49
C THR A 733 18.76 35.36 -4.49
N PHE A 734 19.49 34.99 -5.54
CA PHE A 734 20.87 35.40 -5.79
C PHE A 734 20.98 36.15 -7.11
N ARG A 735 22.15 36.75 -7.35
CA ARG A 735 22.48 37.43 -8.61
C ARG A 735 23.57 36.72 -9.38
N LYS A 736 23.44 36.73 -10.70
CA LYS A 736 24.46 36.21 -11.61
C LYS A 736 25.79 36.96 -11.49
N GLU A 737 25.74 38.27 -11.21
CA GLU A 737 26.95 39.08 -10.99
C GLU A 737 27.77 38.66 -9.76
N ASP A 738 27.20 37.85 -8.85
CA ASP A 738 27.92 37.27 -7.71
C ASP A 738 28.48 35.87 -7.99
N ASN A 739 28.42 35.38 -9.24
CA ASN A 739 29.15 34.17 -9.62
C ASN A 739 30.63 34.29 -9.23
N GLY A 740 31.18 33.22 -8.65
CA GLY A 740 32.53 33.18 -8.10
C GLY A 740 32.64 33.61 -6.62
N LYS A 741 31.57 34.12 -5.99
CA LYS A 741 31.53 34.37 -4.54
C LYS A 741 31.04 33.16 -3.75
N PRO A 742 31.58 32.92 -2.54
CA PRO A 742 31.10 31.86 -1.67
C PRO A 742 29.81 32.28 -0.95
N ILE A 743 28.99 31.30 -0.58
CA ILE A 743 27.89 31.47 0.37
C ILE A 743 27.73 30.18 1.17
N VAL A 744 27.58 30.32 2.49
CA VAL A 744 27.19 29.24 3.40
C VAL A 744 25.82 29.59 3.95
N ILE A 745 24.88 28.65 3.85
CA ILE A 745 23.50 28.77 4.32
C ILE A 745 23.25 27.67 5.34
N THR A 746 22.69 28.04 6.49
CA THR A 746 22.45 27.13 7.61
C THR A 746 21.00 27.18 8.07
N ALA A 747 20.50 26.06 8.57
CA ALA A 747 19.26 25.98 9.34
C ALA A 747 19.60 25.42 10.73
N GLY A 748 19.40 26.22 11.77
CA GLY A 748 19.96 25.95 13.09
C GLY A 748 21.46 25.76 13.03
N ASN A 749 21.94 24.57 13.41
CA ASN A 749 23.36 24.22 13.38
C ASN A 749 23.77 23.42 12.13
N SER A 750 22.84 23.14 11.21
CA SER A 750 23.07 22.30 10.05
C SER A 750 23.38 23.13 8.81
N ILE A 751 24.34 22.71 7.99
CA ILE A 751 24.65 23.34 6.70
C ILE A 751 23.66 22.84 5.63
N LEU A 752 22.86 23.75 5.07
CA LEU A 752 21.99 23.47 3.93
C LEU A 752 22.72 23.63 2.59
N PHE A 753 23.63 24.61 2.52
CA PHE A 753 24.42 24.88 1.33
C PHE A 753 25.79 25.44 1.72
N ASP A 754 26.85 24.93 1.12
CA ASP A 754 28.21 25.44 1.24
C ASP A 754 28.87 25.35 -0.14
N GLY A 755 28.98 26.48 -0.83
CA GLY A 755 29.48 26.49 -2.19
C GLY A 755 29.81 27.86 -2.74
N VAL A 756 30.32 27.86 -3.97
CA VAL A 756 30.59 29.05 -4.77
C VAL A 756 29.53 29.16 -5.86
N LEU A 757 28.92 30.34 -6.01
CA LEU A 757 27.87 30.55 -7.00
C LEU A 757 28.42 30.43 -8.43
N ASN A 758 27.70 29.69 -9.29
CA ASN A 758 28.05 29.53 -10.70
C ASN A 758 26.79 29.35 -11.57
N TYR A 759 25.92 30.36 -11.60
CA TYR A 759 24.69 30.31 -12.40
C TYR A 759 24.95 30.60 -13.88
N GLU A 760 24.60 29.65 -14.75
CA GLU A 760 24.82 29.75 -16.20
C GLU A 760 23.59 30.28 -16.97
N GLY A 761 22.44 30.41 -16.30
CA GLY A 761 21.20 30.87 -16.93
C GLY A 761 21.23 32.34 -17.37
N LYS A 762 20.18 32.78 -18.06
CA LYS A 762 20.13 34.11 -18.71
C LYS A 762 19.67 35.26 -17.80
N GLY A 763 19.02 34.95 -16.67
CA GLY A 763 18.50 35.96 -15.74
C GLY A 763 19.58 36.67 -14.93
N ASP A 764 19.36 37.94 -14.60
CA ASP A 764 20.25 38.71 -13.74
C ASP A 764 20.13 38.27 -12.27
N THR A 765 18.92 37.87 -11.86
CA THR A 765 18.62 37.18 -10.61
C THR A 765 18.14 35.75 -10.88
N TYR A 766 18.30 34.88 -9.89
CA TYR A 766 17.79 33.52 -9.91
C TYR A 766 17.46 33.04 -8.50
N ASN A 767 16.50 32.13 -8.39
CA ASN A 767 16.09 31.54 -7.13
C ASN A 767 16.81 30.21 -6.93
N VAL A 768 17.39 30.01 -5.76
CA VAL A 768 17.88 28.72 -5.29
C VAL A 768 16.89 28.19 -4.27
N LYS A 769 16.39 26.98 -4.51
CA LYS A 769 15.53 26.24 -3.58
C LYS A 769 16.40 25.25 -2.80
N LEU A 770 16.27 25.25 -1.49
CA LEU A 770 16.98 24.36 -0.58
C LEU A 770 15.96 23.63 0.30
N LEU A 771 15.83 22.33 0.09
CA LEU A 771 15.02 21.49 0.98
C LEU A 771 15.68 21.46 2.37
N ILE A 772 14.89 21.76 3.41
CA ILE A 772 15.32 21.63 4.81
C ILE A 772 14.87 20.26 5.31
N PRO A 773 15.80 19.35 5.68
CA PRO A 773 15.42 18.04 6.21
C PRO A 773 14.60 18.16 7.49
N GLN A 774 13.61 17.29 7.63
CA GLN A 774 12.66 17.33 8.75
C GLN A 774 13.35 17.18 10.11
N ASP A 775 14.39 16.35 10.22
CA ASP A 775 15.21 16.19 11.42
C ASP A 775 15.91 17.49 11.82
N VAL A 776 16.31 18.31 10.85
CA VAL A 776 16.93 19.62 11.08
C VAL A 776 15.91 20.63 11.58
N ILE A 777 14.69 20.61 11.03
CA ILE A 777 13.57 21.42 11.53
C ILE A 777 13.29 21.04 12.98
N GLU A 778 13.07 19.76 13.27
CA GLU A 778 12.74 19.27 14.61
C GLU A 778 13.85 19.57 15.64
N ALA A 779 15.12 19.46 15.24
CA ALA A 779 16.25 19.76 16.12
C ALA A 779 16.44 21.27 16.37
N SER A 780 15.92 22.12 15.48
CA SER A 780 16.12 23.58 15.53
C SER A 780 14.86 24.37 15.89
N LEU A 781 13.72 23.70 16.01
CA LEU A 781 12.41 24.31 16.23
C LEU A 781 12.37 25.02 17.58
N LYS A 782 11.92 26.27 17.57
CA LYS A 782 11.63 27.05 18.77
C LYS A 782 10.31 27.79 18.63
N THR A 783 9.68 28.08 19.75
CA THR A 783 8.45 28.86 19.81
C THR A 783 8.78 30.30 20.18
N VAL A 784 8.25 31.25 19.41
CA VAL A 784 8.37 32.69 19.69
C VAL A 784 7.02 33.37 19.64
N GLN A 785 6.90 34.51 20.32
CA GLN A 785 5.70 35.33 20.33
C GLN A 785 6.00 36.62 19.56
N ALA A 786 5.20 36.90 18.54
CA ALA A 786 5.28 38.14 17.76
C ALA A 786 3.85 38.60 17.42
N ASN A 787 3.54 39.89 17.61
CA ASN A 787 2.21 40.46 17.33
C ASN A 787 1.03 39.66 17.94
N ASP A 788 1.15 39.26 19.22
CA ASP A 788 0.17 38.44 19.95
C ASP A 788 -0.13 37.07 19.31
N THR A 789 0.74 36.60 18.42
CA THR A 789 0.64 35.31 17.74
C THR A 789 1.87 34.46 18.09
N GLU A 790 1.63 33.18 18.36
CA GLU A 790 2.67 32.20 18.58
C GLU A 790 3.16 31.63 17.25
N TYR A 791 4.46 31.68 16.99
CA TYR A 791 5.10 31.13 15.80
C TYR A 791 6.06 30.00 16.16
N SER A 792 6.04 28.94 15.36
CA SER A 792 7.13 27.96 15.31
C SER A 792 8.18 28.47 14.32
N VAL A 793 9.41 28.70 14.78
CA VAL A 793 10.47 29.29 13.97
C VAL A 793 11.75 28.47 14.03
N ILE A 794 12.61 28.64 13.02
CA ILE A 794 14.00 28.15 13.01
C ILE A 794 14.96 29.29 12.63
N ASP A 795 16.21 29.20 13.06
CA ASP A 795 17.24 30.17 12.65
C ASP A 795 17.77 29.82 11.26
N ILE A 796 17.71 30.76 10.31
CA ILE A 796 18.34 30.66 8.99
C ILE A 796 19.53 31.62 8.94
N GLY A 797 20.74 31.07 8.79
CA GLY A 797 21.98 31.83 8.82
C GLY A 797 22.71 31.86 7.48
N PHE A 798 23.41 32.97 7.21
CA PHE A 798 24.17 33.24 5.99
C PHE A 798 25.57 33.76 6.34
N SER A 799 26.60 33.24 5.67
CA SER A 799 27.98 33.72 5.82
C SER A 799 28.83 33.53 4.56
N GLY A 800 29.99 34.18 4.52
CA GLY A 800 31.03 33.89 3.52
C GLY A 800 31.87 32.66 3.92
N LYS A 801 32.92 32.38 3.13
CA LYS A 801 33.89 31.30 3.40
C LYS A 801 35.30 31.75 3.02
N ASP A 802 36.31 31.12 3.63
CA ASP A 802 37.74 31.31 3.32
C ASP A 802 38.20 32.78 3.32
N GLY A 803 37.69 33.57 4.29
CA GLY A 803 38.05 34.99 4.43
C GLY A 803 37.54 35.89 3.30
N LYS A 804 36.56 35.44 2.51
CA LYS A 804 35.91 36.23 1.46
C LYS A 804 34.53 36.71 1.90
N ASP A 805 34.09 37.83 1.33
CA ASP A 805 32.71 38.31 1.43
C ASP A 805 31.75 37.24 0.88
N SER A 806 30.55 37.15 1.47
CA SER A 806 29.51 36.28 0.94
C SER A 806 28.92 36.82 -0.36
N ALA A 807 28.28 35.96 -1.14
CA ALA A 807 27.32 36.41 -2.15
C ALA A 807 26.17 37.22 -1.50
N ARG A 808 25.55 38.09 -2.29
CA ARG A 808 24.38 38.87 -1.88
C ARG A 808 23.14 38.00 -1.89
N VAL A 809 22.40 38.06 -0.79
CA VAL A 809 21.05 37.52 -0.67
C VAL A 809 20.09 38.66 -1.00
N CYS A 810 19.34 38.50 -2.09
CA CYS A 810 18.57 39.57 -2.72
C CYS A 810 17.07 39.41 -2.52
N ASP A 811 16.36 40.51 -2.76
CA ASP A 811 14.91 40.63 -2.82
C ASP A 811 14.22 40.05 -1.59
N PHE A 812 13.68 38.84 -1.69
CA PHE A 812 12.98 38.16 -0.60
C PHE A 812 13.55 36.77 -0.37
N ILE A 813 13.62 36.38 0.90
CA ILE A 813 13.77 35.00 1.32
C ILE A 813 12.36 34.49 1.61
N TYR A 814 12.03 33.30 1.10
CA TYR A 814 10.75 32.65 1.38
C TYR A 814 10.98 31.34 2.11
N MET A 815 10.24 31.14 3.20
CA MET A 815 10.05 29.84 3.81
C MET A 815 8.77 29.23 3.24
N ASN A 816 8.89 28.15 2.48
CA ASN A 816 7.75 27.52 1.82
C ASN A 816 7.41 26.19 2.47
N ALA A 817 6.14 26.04 2.88
CA ALA A 817 5.53 24.75 3.12
C ALA A 817 5.11 24.15 1.77
N VAL A 818 5.60 22.94 1.49
CA VAL A 818 5.41 22.25 0.22
C VAL A 818 4.67 20.95 0.47
N LYS A 819 3.55 20.78 -0.23
CA LYS A 819 2.75 19.55 -0.26
C LYS A 819 2.88 18.90 -1.65
N PRO A 820 3.70 17.86 -1.79
CA PRO A 820 3.78 17.07 -3.03
C PRO A 820 2.42 16.51 -3.45
N VAL A 821 2.18 16.42 -4.76
CA VAL A 821 1.03 15.67 -5.32
C VAL A 821 1.40 14.23 -5.71
N TYR A 822 2.52 13.75 -5.18
CA TYR A 822 3.07 12.41 -5.39
C TYR A 822 3.50 11.80 -4.04
N GLU A 823 3.51 10.48 -3.95
CA GLU A 823 4.04 9.78 -2.79
C GLU A 823 5.56 9.72 -2.82
N PHE A 824 6.20 9.90 -1.66
CA PHE A 824 7.65 9.78 -1.53
C PHE A 824 8.02 8.99 -0.26
N ASP A 825 9.19 8.37 -0.29
CA ASP A 825 9.80 7.71 0.86
C ASP A 825 10.96 8.57 1.36
N SER A 826 10.83 9.13 2.56
CA SER A 826 11.86 10.00 3.14
C SER A 826 13.15 9.27 3.53
N SER A 827 13.16 7.93 3.56
CA SER A 827 14.37 7.11 3.74
C SER A 827 15.17 6.93 2.45
N VAL A 828 14.59 7.32 1.31
CA VAL A 828 15.19 7.26 -0.02
C VAL A 828 15.54 8.69 -0.43
N ALA A 829 16.79 8.94 -0.80
CA ALA A 829 17.21 10.23 -1.31
C ALA A 829 16.73 10.43 -2.76
N TYR A 830 16.95 9.41 -3.61
CA TYR A 830 16.56 9.42 -5.01
C TYR A 830 16.05 8.04 -5.44
N PHE A 831 14.95 8.02 -6.19
CA PHE A 831 14.46 6.84 -6.91
C PHE A 831 14.34 7.17 -8.40
N VAL A 832 15.05 6.42 -9.24
CA VAL A 832 15.10 6.61 -10.70
C VAL A 832 14.60 5.34 -11.37
N ASP A 833 13.51 5.44 -12.13
CA ASP A 833 13.04 4.39 -13.04
C ASP A 833 13.64 4.68 -14.42
N CYS A 834 14.71 3.96 -14.76
CA CYS A 834 15.49 4.28 -15.93
C CYS A 834 14.74 3.85 -17.20
N GLY A 835 14.48 4.78 -18.09
CA GLY A 835 13.77 4.50 -19.34
C GLY A 835 12.26 4.36 -19.19
N ASP A 836 11.71 4.92 -18.11
CA ASP A 836 10.29 5.11 -17.92
C ASP A 836 9.68 5.94 -19.08
N GLN A 837 8.46 5.57 -19.48
CA GLN A 837 7.71 6.23 -20.54
C GLN A 837 6.78 7.33 -20.00
N ASP A 838 6.50 7.38 -18.69
CA ASP A 838 5.84 8.49 -18.01
C ASP A 838 6.58 8.87 -16.73
N THR A 839 7.50 9.82 -16.85
CA THR A 839 8.39 10.25 -15.76
C THR A 839 7.68 10.83 -14.52
N THR A 840 6.36 11.02 -14.58
CA THR A 840 5.57 11.67 -13.51
C THR A 840 4.93 10.69 -12.54
N THR A 841 4.97 9.40 -12.83
CA THR A 841 4.35 8.36 -11.99
C THR A 841 5.38 7.29 -11.61
N ALA A 842 5.33 6.81 -10.37
CA ALA A 842 6.06 5.61 -9.97
C ALA A 842 5.06 4.44 -10.02
N THR A 843 5.52 3.27 -10.47
CA THR A 843 4.66 2.10 -10.67
C THR A 843 4.76 1.12 -9.50
N GLY A 844 3.72 0.29 -9.33
CA GLY A 844 3.66 -0.70 -8.26
C GLY A 844 3.71 -0.08 -6.85
N SER A 845 4.61 -0.59 -6.00
CA SER A 845 4.82 -0.09 -4.63
C SER A 845 5.95 0.93 -4.51
N ASP A 846 6.57 1.32 -5.62
CA ASP A 846 7.68 2.26 -5.60
C ASP A 846 7.21 3.69 -5.31
N LYS A 847 8.07 4.45 -4.63
CA LYS A 847 7.81 5.83 -4.22
C LYS A 847 8.98 6.70 -4.63
N PHE A 848 8.71 7.97 -4.90
CA PHE A 848 9.75 8.94 -5.20
C PHE A 848 10.71 9.11 -4.02
N GLY A 849 11.94 9.54 -4.30
CA GLY A 849 12.88 9.93 -3.27
C GLY A 849 12.57 11.31 -2.71
N LEU A 850 13.18 11.64 -1.57
CA LEU A 850 13.05 12.94 -0.91
C LEU A 850 13.47 14.12 -1.81
N TYR A 851 14.39 13.90 -2.76
CA TYR A 851 14.99 14.95 -3.60
C TYR A 851 14.54 14.92 -5.07
N ASN A 852 13.58 14.07 -5.45
CA ASN A 852 13.10 14.03 -6.82
C ASN A 852 11.58 13.90 -6.96
N CYS A 853 11.00 14.69 -7.86
CA CYS A 853 9.58 14.63 -8.21
C CYS A 853 9.33 13.95 -9.57
N LEU A 854 10.35 13.43 -10.23
CA LEU A 854 10.29 12.71 -11.51
C LEU A 854 11.10 11.42 -11.41
N THR A 855 10.66 10.35 -12.08
CA THR A 855 11.39 9.07 -12.09
C THR A 855 12.59 9.14 -13.02
N GLU A 856 12.59 10.06 -13.99
CA GLU A 856 13.75 10.34 -14.82
C GLU A 856 13.72 11.77 -15.40
N GLN A 857 14.89 12.38 -15.53
CA GLN A 857 15.07 13.66 -16.23
C GLN A 857 16.52 13.84 -16.70
N LEU A 858 16.75 14.85 -17.55
CA LEU A 858 18.09 15.37 -17.82
C LEU A 858 18.64 16.07 -16.58
N TYR A 859 19.97 16.06 -16.43
CA TYR A 859 20.63 16.72 -15.30
C TYR A 859 20.20 18.19 -15.17
N GLY A 860 19.53 18.49 -14.07
CA GLY A 860 18.94 19.80 -13.82
C GLY A 860 18.28 19.87 -12.44
N ALA A 861 17.80 21.07 -12.10
CA ALA A 861 17.11 21.28 -10.83
C ALA A 861 15.73 20.62 -10.84
N ASP A 862 15.46 19.83 -9.82
CA ASP A 862 14.13 19.30 -9.55
C ASP A 862 13.12 20.43 -9.30
N GLU A 863 11.95 20.36 -9.94
CA GLU A 863 10.97 21.45 -9.92
C GLU A 863 10.46 21.75 -8.51
N VAL A 864 10.29 20.71 -7.68
CA VAL A 864 9.74 20.83 -6.33
C VAL A 864 10.82 21.13 -5.32
N THR A 865 11.88 20.33 -5.30
CA THR A 865 12.90 20.36 -4.24
C THR A 865 14.07 21.29 -4.54
N GLY A 866 14.32 21.59 -5.81
CA GLY A 866 15.48 22.35 -6.27
C GLY A 866 16.79 21.57 -6.36
N ALA A 867 16.82 20.31 -5.91
CA ALA A 867 18.03 19.51 -5.94
C ALA A 867 18.44 19.20 -7.38
N GLU A 868 19.72 19.39 -7.73
CA GLU A 868 20.19 19.07 -9.08
C GLU A 868 20.39 17.56 -9.21
N TRP A 869 19.70 16.93 -10.15
CA TRP A 869 19.91 15.52 -10.46
C TRP A 869 19.49 15.18 -11.90
N GLY A 870 19.87 13.99 -12.36
CA GLY A 870 19.40 13.43 -13.61
C GLY A 870 20.50 12.86 -14.49
N LEU A 871 20.10 12.46 -15.68
CA LEU A 871 20.95 11.93 -16.73
C LEU A 871 21.87 13.03 -17.29
N ILE A 872 23.17 12.77 -17.29
CA ILE A 872 24.16 13.60 -17.97
C ILE A 872 24.26 13.11 -19.42
N ASP A 873 23.52 13.77 -20.31
CA ASP A 873 23.55 13.52 -21.75
C ASP A 873 23.20 14.80 -22.52
N ASP A 874 23.43 14.81 -23.83
CA ASP A 874 23.00 15.88 -24.71
C ASP A 874 21.49 15.74 -25.00
N ALA A 875 20.73 16.76 -24.61
CA ALA A 875 19.28 16.83 -24.76
C ALA A 875 18.81 16.77 -26.22
N THR A 876 19.70 16.95 -27.19
CA THR A 876 19.36 16.87 -28.61
C THR A 876 19.11 15.43 -29.02
N ASP A 877 17.89 15.12 -29.44
CA ASP A 877 17.61 13.86 -30.10
C ASP A 877 18.09 13.92 -31.56
N GLN A 878 19.37 13.65 -31.75
CA GLN A 878 20.04 13.78 -33.07
C GLN A 878 19.62 12.70 -34.08
N TYR A 879 18.80 11.70 -33.67
CA TYR A 879 18.51 10.51 -34.48
C TYR A 879 16.99 10.23 -34.57
N ASN A 880 16.43 10.25 -35.79
CA ASN A 880 14.99 10.04 -36.01
C ASN A 880 14.60 8.55 -35.99
N GLY A 881 14.26 8.03 -34.81
CA GLY A 881 13.57 6.75 -34.68
C GLY A 881 12.11 6.82 -35.15
N SER A 882 11.59 5.73 -35.72
CA SER A 882 10.23 5.65 -36.30
C SER A 882 9.11 5.43 -35.28
N SER A 883 9.41 5.28 -33.99
CA SER A 883 8.42 5.05 -32.93
C SER A 883 8.94 5.58 -31.59
N LYS A 884 8.57 6.81 -31.21
CA LYS A 884 8.93 7.42 -29.92
C LYS A 884 7.71 7.39 -29.00
N GLY A 885 7.90 6.92 -27.78
CA GLY A 885 6.96 7.03 -26.66
C GLY A 885 7.11 8.34 -25.89
N GLY A 886 6.56 8.39 -24.67
CA GLY A 886 6.58 9.58 -23.79
C GLY A 886 7.87 9.79 -22.99
N GLY A 887 8.79 8.80 -22.98
CA GLY A 887 10.01 8.85 -22.18
C GLY A 887 11.11 9.80 -22.71
N LEU A 888 12.25 9.82 -22.01
CA LEU A 888 13.37 10.73 -22.30
C LEU A 888 14.34 10.14 -23.36
N TYR A 889 14.37 10.75 -24.55
CA TYR A 889 15.29 10.44 -25.65
C TYR A 889 16.38 11.51 -25.77
N THR A 890 17.64 11.09 -25.88
CA THR A 890 18.81 11.98 -25.91
C THR A 890 19.77 11.57 -27.03
N ALA A 891 20.83 12.35 -27.26
CA ALA A 891 21.78 12.10 -28.35
C ALA A 891 22.43 10.72 -28.22
N ASN A 892 22.81 10.31 -27.00
CA ASN A 892 23.60 9.10 -26.81
C ASN A 892 22.81 7.93 -26.21
N THR A 893 21.74 8.19 -25.44
CA THR A 893 20.96 7.15 -24.75
C THR A 893 19.45 7.29 -24.93
N TRP A 894 18.76 6.16 -25.07
CA TRP A 894 17.30 6.11 -25.24
C TRP A 894 16.62 5.31 -24.12
N CYS A 895 15.36 5.63 -23.83
CA CYS A 895 14.47 4.76 -23.07
C CYS A 895 13.99 3.59 -23.93
N ASN A 896 13.66 2.44 -23.32
CA ASN A 896 13.20 1.24 -24.01
C ASN A 896 11.95 1.54 -24.86
N GLU A 897 12.15 1.61 -26.17
CA GLU A 897 11.11 1.88 -27.18
C GLU A 897 10.10 0.74 -27.35
N SER A 898 10.42 -0.45 -26.83
CA SER A 898 9.55 -1.63 -26.84
C SER A 898 8.78 -1.82 -25.53
N ALA A 899 8.98 -0.95 -24.53
CA ALA A 899 8.20 -0.99 -23.30
C ALA A 899 6.72 -0.70 -23.64
N PRO A 900 5.75 -1.48 -23.10
CA PRO A 900 4.34 -1.14 -23.23
C PRO A 900 4.11 0.27 -22.65
N ALA A 901 3.05 0.94 -23.09
CA ALA A 901 2.65 2.25 -22.57
C ALA A 901 2.64 2.29 -21.02
N ASP A 902 2.82 3.49 -20.46
CA ASP A 902 2.67 3.92 -19.05
C ASP A 902 2.15 2.85 -18.05
N GLY A 903 2.90 2.62 -16.96
CA GLY A 903 2.53 1.67 -15.90
C GLY A 903 3.37 0.38 -15.80
N ALA A 904 4.45 0.24 -16.59
CA ALA A 904 5.35 -0.91 -16.51
C ALA A 904 6.14 -0.94 -15.20
N ASP A 905 6.33 -2.14 -14.63
CA ASP A 905 7.22 -2.32 -13.48
C ASP A 905 8.67 -1.89 -13.83
N LYS A 906 9.38 -1.30 -12.87
CA LYS A 906 10.78 -0.83 -13.02
C LYS A 906 11.77 -1.87 -13.57
N SER A 907 11.44 -3.16 -13.51
CA SER A 907 12.25 -4.25 -14.07
C SER A 907 12.04 -4.44 -15.58
N SER A 908 10.96 -3.90 -16.12
CA SER A 908 10.55 -4.00 -17.53
C SER A 908 10.91 -2.75 -18.35
N SER A 909 11.14 -1.62 -17.67
CA SER A 909 11.76 -0.41 -18.22
C SER A 909 13.30 -0.52 -18.16
N PHE A 910 13.97 0.13 -19.12
CA PHE A 910 15.42 0.36 -19.04
C PHE A 910 15.86 1.51 -19.95
N ARG A 911 16.92 2.21 -19.55
CA ARG A 911 17.68 3.13 -20.40
C ARG A 911 18.87 2.41 -21.02
N TYR A 912 19.12 2.64 -22.31
CA TYR A 912 20.17 1.95 -23.03
C TYR A 912 20.94 2.80 -24.05
N THR A 913 22.17 2.36 -24.31
CA THR A 913 23.19 3.05 -25.14
C THR A 913 23.03 2.80 -26.65
N LYS A 914 21.79 2.85 -27.19
CA LYS A 914 21.49 2.54 -28.60
C LYS A 914 22.37 3.32 -29.58
N ASN A 915 22.35 4.64 -29.46
CA ASN A 915 23.00 5.52 -30.43
C ASN A 915 24.52 5.39 -30.36
N GLN A 916 25.06 5.19 -29.15
CA GLN A 916 26.49 4.89 -28.97
C GLN A 916 26.87 3.56 -29.65
N TYR A 917 25.99 2.54 -29.60
CA TYR A 917 26.18 1.29 -30.33
C TYR A 917 26.18 1.48 -31.85
N GLU A 918 25.18 2.17 -32.38
CA GLU A 918 25.03 2.39 -33.82
C GLU A 918 26.17 3.24 -34.41
N ASN A 919 26.80 4.10 -33.59
CA ASN A 919 27.89 4.98 -33.99
C ASN A 919 29.29 4.54 -33.53
N ASN A 920 29.41 3.36 -32.90
CA ASN A 920 30.67 2.80 -32.42
C ASN A 920 31.45 3.73 -31.45
N ILE A 921 30.75 4.32 -30.49
CA ILE A 921 31.28 5.21 -29.43
C ILE A 921 31.28 4.47 -28.09
N ASP A 922 32.33 4.55 -27.28
CA ASP A 922 32.42 3.85 -25.97
C ASP A 922 31.13 3.89 -25.15
N ARG A 923 30.74 2.76 -24.54
CA ARG A 923 29.46 2.65 -23.84
C ARG A 923 29.52 3.28 -22.47
N HIS A 924 28.72 4.34 -22.30
CA HIS A 924 28.52 4.96 -21.01
C HIS A 924 27.09 5.44 -20.80
N ILE A 925 26.64 5.36 -19.55
CA ILE A 925 25.46 6.06 -19.05
C ILE A 925 25.94 6.77 -17.78
N ASP A 926 25.59 8.03 -17.60
CA ASP A 926 26.08 8.85 -16.51
C ASP A 926 24.91 9.59 -15.85
N TYR A 927 24.77 9.47 -14.54
CA TYR A 927 23.82 10.24 -13.75
C TYR A 927 24.55 11.07 -12.71
N ALA A 928 24.00 12.21 -12.35
CA ALA A 928 24.47 13.02 -11.23
C ALA A 928 23.34 13.34 -10.25
N PHE A 929 23.72 13.52 -8.99
CA PHE A 929 22.82 13.75 -7.87
C PHE A 929 23.45 14.74 -6.89
N SER A 930 22.65 15.68 -6.42
CA SER A 930 23.00 16.56 -5.30
C SER A 930 22.61 15.89 -4.00
N LEU A 931 23.58 15.56 -3.16
CA LEU A 931 23.36 14.83 -1.92
C LEU A 931 24.11 15.53 -0.81
N PRO A 932 23.53 15.66 0.40
CA PRO A 932 24.31 16.04 1.56
C PRO A 932 25.56 15.19 1.74
N ASN A 933 26.56 15.74 2.43
CA ASN A 933 27.72 14.94 2.79
C ASN A 933 27.30 13.84 3.76
N GLY A 934 27.68 12.60 3.45
CA GLY A 934 27.21 11.44 4.20
C GLY A 934 27.52 10.12 3.51
N LYS A 935 27.05 9.03 4.12
CA LYS A 935 27.11 7.68 3.55
C LYS A 935 25.76 7.29 3.00
N TYR A 936 25.80 6.61 1.86
CA TYR A 936 24.61 6.19 1.13
C TYR A 936 24.79 4.77 0.60
N THR A 937 23.69 4.04 0.56
CA THR A 937 23.59 2.78 -0.17
C THR A 937 22.95 3.05 -1.54
N VAL A 938 23.59 2.55 -2.59
CA VAL A 938 23.11 2.61 -3.97
C VAL A 938 22.70 1.21 -4.40
N GLU A 939 21.45 1.04 -4.79
CA GLU A 939 20.88 -0.19 -5.35
C GLU A 939 20.51 0.06 -6.82
N MET A 940 20.85 -0.88 -7.70
CA MET A 940 20.64 -0.76 -9.15
C MET A 940 20.30 -2.13 -9.75
N ALA A 941 19.57 -2.17 -10.85
CA ALA A 941 19.41 -3.39 -11.65
C ALA A 941 19.67 -3.13 -13.13
N PHE A 942 20.01 -4.19 -13.85
CA PHE A 942 20.39 -4.16 -15.26
C PHE A 942 19.67 -5.27 -16.02
N ALA A 943 19.46 -5.03 -17.31
CA ALA A 943 18.83 -5.99 -18.21
C ALA A 943 19.74 -6.38 -19.38
N ASP A 944 19.52 -7.56 -19.95
CA ASP A 944 20.14 -8.01 -21.20
C ASP A 944 19.11 -8.59 -22.18
N PRO A 945 18.12 -7.80 -22.63
CA PRO A 945 17.04 -8.28 -23.48
C PRO A 945 17.53 -8.78 -24.85
N TRP A 946 18.74 -8.37 -25.27
CA TRP A 946 19.30 -8.69 -26.59
C TRP A 946 20.60 -9.51 -26.54
N ASN A 947 20.95 -10.09 -25.38
CA ASN A 947 22.19 -10.87 -25.18
C ASN A 947 23.47 -10.12 -25.62
N CYS A 948 23.50 -8.80 -25.39
CA CYS A 948 24.53 -7.87 -25.85
C CYS A 948 25.02 -6.89 -24.76
N SER A 949 24.48 -6.99 -23.54
CA SER A 949 24.85 -6.21 -22.35
C SER A 949 25.33 -7.16 -21.27
N LYS A 950 26.64 -7.29 -21.07
CA LYS A 950 27.20 -8.16 -20.02
C LYS A 950 28.05 -7.34 -19.05
N ASN A 951 27.96 -7.73 -17.78
CA ASN A 951 28.87 -7.35 -16.71
C ASN A 951 29.23 -5.84 -16.61
N PRO A 952 28.28 -4.89 -16.69
CA PRO A 952 28.62 -3.49 -16.53
C PRO A 952 29.27 -3.23 -15.16
N THR A 953 30.13 -2.23 -15.12
CA THR A 953 30.78 -1.76 -13.89
C THR A 953 30.30 -0.34 -13.59
N VAL A 954 29.97 -0.09 -12.33
CA VAL A 954 29.50 1.22 -11.85
C VAL A 954 30.58 1.86 -11.00
N TYR A 955 30.94 3.08 -11.36
CA TYR A 955 31.84 3.92 -10.61
C TYR A 955 31.08 5.09 -10.00
N ALA A 956 31.53 5.55 -8.84
CA ALA A 956 31.21 6.86 -8.33
C ALA A 956 32.34 7.82 -8.71
N ASN A 957 32.00 9.02 -9.17
CA ASN A 957 32.95 10.09 -9.46
C ASN A 957 34.05 9.68 -10.46
N TYR A 958 33.66 9.00 -11.55
CA TYR A 958 34.60 8.50 -12.55
C TYR A 958 35.47 9.61 -13.16
N GLY A 959 36.77 9.36 -13.24
CA GLY A 959 37.75 10.32 -13.75
C GLY A 959 38.15 11.42 -12.77
N LYS A 960 37.65 11.40 -11.52
CA LYS A 960 38.04 12.34 -10.46
C LYS A 960 39.00 11.70 -9.44
N ASP A 961 39.65 12.54 -8.62
CA ASP A 961 40.60 12.09 -7.59
C ASP A 961 39.96 11.18 -6.52
N ASP A 962 38.65 11.30 -6.33
CA ASP A 962 37.84 10.54 -5.37
C ASP A 962 37.03 9.40 -6.02
N GLN A 963 37.41 8.97 -7.22
CA GLN A 963 36.75 7.86 -7.92
C GLN A 963 36.72 6.60 -7.05
N THR A 964 35.54 5.99 -6.92
CA THR A 964 35.38 4.68 -6.27
C THR A 964 34.56 3.74 -7.12
N VAL A 965 34.76 2.44 -6.91
CA VAL A 965 33.96 1.40 -7.56
C VAL A 965 32.76 1.13 -6.66
N VAL A 966 31.55 1.32 -7.19
CA VAL A 966 30.30 1.03 -6.47
C VAL A 966 29.97 -0.45 -6.61
N ALA A 967 30.04 -0.98 -7.83
CA ALA A 967 29.80 -2.38 -8.14
C ALA A 967 30.58 -2.79 -9.40
N LYS A 968 31.08 -4.03 -9.46
CA LYS A 968 31.76 -4.60 -10.64
C LYS A 968 31.03 -5.83 -11.13
N ASN A 969 31.13 -6.08 -12.44
CA ASN A 969 30.55 -7.25 -13.08
C ASN A 969 29.08 -7.45 -12.70
N CYS A 970 28.29 -6.37 -12.76
CA CYS A 970 26.90 -6.39 -12.35
C CYS A 970 26.13 -7.43 -13.16
N ALA A 971 25.25 -8.18 -12.50
CA ALA A 971 24.34 -9.09 -13.18
C ALA A 971 23.39 -8.31 -14.09
N THR A 972 23.10 -8.85 -15.27
CA THR A 972 22.21 -8.26 -16.28
C THR A 972 20.93 -9.06 -16.49
N ASP A 973 20.57 -9.87 -15.49
CA ASP A 973 19.38 -10.72 -15.46
C ASP A 973 18.23 -10.10 -14.65
N GLY A 974 18.32 -8.79 -14.35
CA GLY A 974 17.36 -8.07 -13.50
C GLY A 974 17.66 -8.15 -12.00
N THR A 975 18.66 -8.93 -11.56
CA THR A 975 19.02 -9.01 -10.14
C THR A 975 19.55 -7.68 -9.61
N ALA A 976 19.03 -7.23 -8.47
CA ALA A 976 19.50 -6.02 -7.80
C ALA A 976 20.95 -6.16 -7.32
N VAL A 977 21.75 -5.13 -7.61
CA VAL A 977 23.15 -5.00 -7.21
C VAL A 977 23.28 -3.80 -6.29
N LYS A 978 24.00 -3.97 -5.17
CA LYS A 978 24.18 -2.94 -4.14
C LYS A 978 25.64 -2.53 -3.98
N GLY A 979 25.87 -1.26 -3.70
CA GLY A 979 27.15 -0.71 -3.29
C GLY A 979 26.98 0.44 -2.31
N SER A 980 28.06 0.84 -1.64
CA SER A 980 28.06 1.98 -0.71
C SER A 980 28.94 3.10 -1.25
N VAL A 981 28.51 4.33 -1.06
CA VAL A 981 29.24 5.54 -1.46
C VAL A 981 29.32 6.52 -0.30
N THR A 982 30.35 7.35 -0.28
CA THR A 982 30.49 8.47 0.66
C THR A 982 30.56 9.76 -0.14
N VAL A 983 29.67 10.70 0.16
CA VAL A 983 29.61 12.02 -0.47
C VAL A 983 30.30 13.03 0.45
N THR A 984 31.20 13.85 -0.10
CA THR A 984 32.04 14.79 0.68
C THR A 984 31.98 16.24 0.20
N ASP A 985 31.46 16.48 -0.99
CA ASP A 985 31.39 17.80 -1.65
C ASP A 985 29.98 18.17 -2.11
N GLY A 986 28.95 17.48 -1.59
CA GLY A 986 27.56 17.72 -1.96
C GLY A 986 27.11 17.06 -3.27
N LYS A 987 27.98 16.33 -3.98
CA LYS A 987 27.67 15.77 -5.31
C LYS A 987 28.10 14.31 -5.44
N LEU A 988 27.28 13.54 -6.14
CA LEU A 988 27.57 12.16 -6.55
C LEU A 988 27.34 12.03 -8.05
N THR A 989 28.33 11.53 -8.79
CA THR A 989 28.09 11.03 -10.15
C THR A 989 28.17 9.51 -10.16
N LEU A 990 27.17 8.85 -10.74
CA LEU A 990 27.18 7.42 -11.01
C LEU A 990 27.47 7.21 -12.48
N ASN A 991 28.55 6.47 -12.75
CA ASN A 991 29.12 6.32 -14.08
C ASN A 991 29.15 4.84 -14.45
N PHE A 992 28.28 4.47 -15.38
CA PHE A 992 28.11 3.09 -15.85
C PHE A 992 29.00 2.86 -17.06
N ARG A 993 29.86 1.84 -17.02
CA ARG A 993 30.82 1.51 -18.09
C ARG A 993 30.74 0.03 -18.44
N SER A 994 30.89 -0.30 -19.72
CA SER A 994 31.04 -1.68 -20.19
C SER A 994 31.93 -1.74 -21.43
N GLU A 995 32.67 -2.84 -21.57
CA GLU A 995 33.42 -3.17 -22.80
C GLU A 995 32.51 -3.82 -23.87
N ASP A 996 31.24 -4.10 -23.53
CA ASP A 996 30.27 -4.75 -24.40
C ASP A 996 29.54 -3.81 -25.37
N LYS A 997 28.61 -4.39 -26.14
CA LYS A 997 27.84 -3.70 -27.17
C LYS A 997 26.79 -2.74 -26.60
N ALA A 998 26.24 -2.98 -25.42
CA ALA A 998 25.26 -2.10 -24.80
C ALA A 998 25.37 -2.10 -23.27
N ILE A 999 24.80 -1.06 -22.65
CA ILE A 999 24.46 -1.03 -21.22
C ILE A 999 22.96 -0.80 -21.16
N ASN A 1000 22.22 -1.59 -20.36
CA ASN A 1000 20.80 -1.37 -20.09
C ASN A 1000 20.58 -1.27 -18.58
N VAL A 1001 20.30 -0.07 -18.08
CA VAL A 1001 20.02 0.18 -16.64
C VAL A 1001 18.52 0.25 -16.46
N SER A 1002 17.98 -0.54 -15.53
CA SER A 1002 16.55 -0.60 -15.24
C SER A 1002 16.13 0.40 -14.17
N TYR A 1003 16.87 0.51 -13.06
CA TYR A 1003 16.59 1.51 -12.04
C TYR A 1003 17.82 1.88 -11.21
N ILE A 1004 17.73 3.00 -10.49
CA ILE A 1004 18.71 3.46 -9.50
C ILE A 1004 17.95 3.90 -8.24
N LYS A 1005 18.30 3.35 -7.07
CA LYS A 1005 17.77 3.76 -5.76
C LYS A 1005 18.91 4.14 -4.82
N ILE A 1006 18.89 5.37 -4.32
CA ILE A 1006 19.88 5.89 -3.36
C ILE A 1006 19.21 6.09 -2.01
N SER A 1007 19.67 5.39 -0.98
CA SER A 1007 19.09 5.43 0.38
C SER A 1007 20.09 5.95 1.40
N PHE A 1008 19.60 6.60 2.47
CA PHE A 1008 20.45 7.10 3.56
C PHE A 1008 20.98 5.95 4.45
N ASP A 1009 22.27 5.93 4.79
CA ASP A 1009 22.83 4.98 5.77
C ASP A 1009 22.65 5.52 7.22
N GLY A 1010 21.42 5.54 7.72
CA GLY A 1010 21.07 6.02 9.07
C GLY A 1010 20.15 7.26 9.05
N LYS A 1011 19.81 7.81 10.23
CA LYS A 1011 19.00 9.03 10.31
C LYS A 1011 19.62 10.11 9.43
N THR A 1012 18.79 10.83 8.67
CA THR A 1012 19.21 12.11 8.09
C THR A 1012 19.77 12.94 9.23
N THR A 1013 21.05 13.26 9.14
CA THR A 1013 21.66 14.32 9.90
C THR A 1013 22.59 14.99 8.92
N LEU A 1014 22.22 16.18 8.46
CA LEU A 1014 23.18 17.04 7.78
C LEU A 1014 24.40 17.20 8.71
N PRO A 1015 25.62 17.28 8.16
CA PRO A 1015 26.77 17.62 8.98
C PRO A 1015 26.48 18.91 9.73
N ALA A 1016 26.62 18.88 11.06
CA ALA A 1016 26.64 20.12 11.83
C ALA A 1016 27.78 20.99 11.28
N ALA A 1017 27.52 22.28 11.11
CA ALA A 1017 28.56 23.23 10.74
C ALA A 1017 29.73 23.06 11.71
N SER A 1018 30.96 23.03 11.20
CA SER A 1018 32.14 23.09 12.06
C SER A 1018 32.09 24.43 12.81
N LEU A 1019 31.66 24.39 14.07
CA LEU A 1019 31.50 25.59 14.89
C LEU A 1019 32.87 26.23 15.07
N LYS A 1020 33.03 27.49 14.65
CA LYS A 1020 34.26 28.24 14.86
C LYS A 1020 34.42 28.47 16.36
N GLY A 1021 35.32 27.72 16.98
CA GLY A 1021 35.49 27.60 18.43
C GLY A 1021 35.14 26.25 19.03
N ASP A 1022 34.49 25.34 18.31
CA ASP A 1022 34.37 23.93 18.70
C ASP A 1022 35.65 23.22 18.27
N VAL A 1023 36.61 23.22 19.17
CA VAL A 1023 37.98 22.77 18.94
C VAL A 1023 38.08 21.24 19.13
N ASN A 1024 37.13 20.64 19.85
CA ASN A 1024 37.10 19.23 20.17
C ASN A 1024 36.07 18.41 19.34
N GLN A 1025 35.26 19.08 18.51
CA GLN A 1025 34.19 18.52 17.66
C GLN A 1025 33.07 17.83 18.44
N ASP A 1026 32.73 18.30 19.65
CA ASP A 1026 31.62 17.77 20.45
C ASP A 1026 30.28 18.49 20.19
N GLY A 1027 30.28 19.44 19.25
CA GLY A 1027 29.10 20.19 18.81
C GLY A 1027 28.73 21.35 19.75
N LYS A 1028 29.60 21.71 20.70
CA LYS A 1028 29.41 22.84 21.62
C LYS A 1028 30.66 23.71 21.63
N ILE A 1029 30.51 24.99 21.98
CA ILE A 1029 31.63 25.88 22.29
C ILE A 1029 31.61 26.08 23.80
N ASP A 1030 32.42 25.30 24.52
CA ASP A 1030 32.44 25.31 25.98
C ASP A 1030 33.87 25.34 26.55
N ALA A 1031 33.96 25.27 27.89
CA ALA A 1031 35.24 25.35 28.58
C ALA A 1031 36.23 24.23 28.19
N LYS A 1032 35.75 23.11 27.63
CA LYS A 1032 36.57 22.01 27.13
C LYS A 1032 37.27 22.38 25.84
N ASP A 1033 36.69 23.20 24.97
CA ASP A 1033 37.34 23.70 23.76
C ASP A 1033 38.48 24.64 24.10
N ALA A 1034 38.23 25.56 25.03
CA ALA A 1034 39.28 26.41 25.58
C ALA A 1034 40.38 25.59 26.25
N ALA A 1035 40.05 24.49 26.91
CA ALA A 1035 41.04 23.58 27.49
C ALA A 1035 41.84 22.83 26.40
N ALA A 1036 41.17 22.34 25.35
CA ALA A 1036 41.80 21.63 24.23
C ALA A 1036 42.78 22.52 23.47
N LEU A 1037 42.38 23.76 23.15
CA LEU A 1037 43.26 24.74 22.50
C LEU A 1037 44.41 25.17 23.42
N ARG A 1038 44.15 25.39 24.71
CA ARG A 1038 45.20 25.71 25.68
C ARG A 1038 46.24 24.60 25.77
N ASP A 1039 45.79 23.35 25.86
CA ASP A 1039 46.68 22.20 25.96
C ASP A 1039 47.52 22.02 24.70
N TYR A 1040 46.95 22.26 23.51
CA TYR A 1040 47.68 22.27 22.23
C TYR A 1040 48.76 23.35 22.18
N LEU A 1041 48.45 24.57 22.65
CA LEU A 1041 49.40 25.69 22.66
C LEU A 1041 50.55 25.48 23.68
N LEU A 1042 50.30 24.73 24.77
CA LEU A 1042 51.28 24.48 25.82
C LEU A 1042 52.10 23.20 25.62
N ILE A 1043 51.55 22.18 24.97
CA ILE A 1043 52.15 20.84 24.81
C ILE A 1043 52.30 20.53 23.32
N LYS A 1044 53.51 20.77 22.78
CA LYS A 1044 53.84 20.67 21.34
C LYS A 1044 53.69 19.28 20.68
N THR A 1045 53.26 18.24 21.40
CA THR A 1045 53.04 16.88 20.88
C THR A 1045 51.57 16.46 20.82
N LYS A 1046 50.63 17.31 21.26
CA LYS A 1046 49.18 17.04 21.15
C LYS A 1046 48.66 17.56 19.81
N THR A 1047 47.87 16.76 19.11
CA THR A 1047 47.13 17.18 17.90
C THR A 1047 45.74 17.69 18.28
N LEU A 1048 45.26 18.72 17.56
CA LEU A 1048 43.89 19.22 17.67
C LEU A 1048 42.97 18.49 16.71
N ALA A 1049 41.74 18.17 17.15
CA ALA A 1049 40.73 17.52 16.33
C ALA A 1049 40.29 18.41 15.16
N ALA A 1050 40.08 19.71 15.42
CA ALA A 1050 39.72 20.70 14.40
C ALA A 1050 40.60 21.96 14.48
N PRO A 1051 41.81 21.95 13.90
CA PRO A 1051 42.73 23.10 13.96
C PRO A 1051 42.16 24.36 13.30
N ALA A 1052 41.37 24.21 12.25
CA ALA A 1052 40.72 25.33 11.56
C ALA A 1052 39.67 26.03 12.43
N ASN A 1053 38.96 25.28 13.28
CA ASN A 1053 37.96 25.83 14.20
C ASN A 1053 38.62 26.61 15.35
N ALA A 1054 39.87 26.29 15.67
CA ALA A 1054 40.62 26.93 16.73
C ALA A 1054 41.19 28.31 16.35
N ASP A 1055 41.19 28.68 15.06
CA ASP A 1055 41.65 29.99 14.57
C ASP A 1055 40.49 30.99 14.62
N ILE A 1056 40.20 31.48 15.82
CA ILE A 1056 39.01 32.30 16.08
C ILE A 1056 39.10 33.64 15.35
N ASN A 1057 40.29 34.24 15.29
CA ASN A 1057 40.49 35.52 14.63
C ASN A 1057 40.70 35.42 13.10
N GLY A 1058 40.91 34.20 12.57
CA GLY A 1058 41.05 33.95 11.14
C GLY A 1058 42.38 34.43 10.56
N ASP A 1059 43.44 34.56 11.37
CA ASP A 1059 44.75 35.04 10.93
C ASP A 1059 45.69 33.92 10.41
N GLY A 1060 45.21 32.67 10.45
CA GLY A 1060 45.93 31.47 10.03
C GLY A 1060 46.95 30.96 11.05
N LYS A 1061 47.01 31.52 12.27
CA LYS A 1061 47.99 31.18 13.30
C LYS A 1061 47.32 30.94 14.65
N LEU A 1062 47.19 29.67 15.04
CA LEU A 1062 46.75 29.31 16.39
C LEU A 1062 47.67 29.87 17.47
N ASN A 1063 47.19 30.86 18.22
CA ASN A 1063 47.98 31.55 19.22
C ASN A 1063 47.15 31.98 20.46
N ALA A 1064 47.77 32.73 21.37
CA ALA A 1064 47.15 33.14 22.62
C ALA A 1064 45.93 34.08 22.41
N VAL A 1065 45.86 34.78 21.28
CA VAL A 1065 44.73 35.62 20.88
C VAL A 1065 43.51 34.76 20.61
N ASP A 1066 43.65 33.65 19.89
CA ASP A 1066 42.56 32.70 19.63
C ASP A 1066 42.04 32.07 20.90
N LEU A 1067 42.93 31.67 21.81
CA LEU A 1067 42.53 31.13 23.10
C LEU A 1067 41.78 32.17 23.96
N ALA A 1068 42.18 33.44 23.89
CA ALA A 1068 41.50 34.51 24.62
C ALA A 1068 40.11 34.81 24.05
N LEU A 1069 39.96 34.77 22.72
CA LEU A 1069 38.66 34.92 22.04
C LEU A 1069 37.76 33.71 22.29
N LEU A 1070 38.30 32.50 22.23
CA LEU A 1070 37.57 31.27 22.51
C LEU A 1070 37.02 31.24 23.93
N LYS A 1071 37.80 31.66 24.93
CA LYS A 1071 37.33 31.79 26.32
C LYS A 1071 36.21 32.82 26.51
N ARG A 1072 36.05 33.78 25.60
CA ARG A 1072 34.93 34.73 25.62
C ARG A 1072 33.68 34.14 24.97
N LEU A 1073 33.84 33.27 23.99
CA LEU A 1073 32.76 32.55 23.30
C LEU A 1073 32.23 31.37 24.13
N ALA A 1074 33.10 30.71 24.90
CA ALA A 1074 32.81 29.51 25.71
C ALA A 1074 32.10 29.78 27.06
N LYS A 1075 31.29 30.86 27.16
CA LYS A 1075 30.65 31.31 28.40
C LYS A 1075 29.16 31.06 28.45
#